data_AF-A0A2E3X9S6-F1
#
_entry.id   AF-A0A2E3X9S6-F1
#
_cell.length_a   1.000
_cell.length_b   1.000
_cell.length_c   1.000
_cell.angle_alpha   90.00
_cell.angle_beta   90.00
_cell.angle_gamma   90.00
#
_symmetry.space_group_name_H-M   'P 1'
#
loop_
_entity.id
_entity.type
_entity.pdbx_description
1 polymer ?
#
loop_
_entity_poly.entity_id
_entity_poly.type
_entity_poly.pdbx_seq_one_letter_code
_entity_poly.pdbx_strand_id
1 'polypeptide(L)'
;MKNFNKNFPRIFIHLFLIFLVSNVFSQRKKKNIKTINYDSEIHESLKYREIGPFRGGRSAAVTGVKDNPNLYYFGATGGGVWKTIDSGKTYENISDGFFGGSIGSIAVAPSNSNIIYVGGGEVTVRGNVSSGNGIWKSLDSGKNWTFMGLPKSRHIPRIVVDSKNPDIVYAAVLGNIYKPTNERGVYKSINGGKTWKRVLFVNTQAGAVELQIDPNNSRVLYASTWNVKRTPFSLSSGGKGSSLWKSIDSGNTWVNISDNEGFAKGILGIIGVTISPVNSDRVFAIVENKDEGGIYRSENGGNTWEYVNSDRSLRQRAWYYSKIYADTKDQDIVYVMNVSYHKSIDGGKTFKSFDAPHGDHHDLWIAPENNKRMIIGDDGGAQISNDGGLNWSTYHNQPTAQFYRVTTDNAFPYRIYAAQQDNTTIRVQHRSFGSYITEDNWEPTAGGESAHIAIDPENNDIVYGGSYGGFLTRVNHQTKSVRGINVWPDNPMGYGAEGMKYRFQWNFPIFFSKHNTQKLYTLSNHVHVSENEGQSWKIISPDLTRNDPKKLKSSGGPITQDNTGVEYYSTLFSASESKINNKELWVASDDGLVHLTRNMGESWENITPIQAPKFLMYNSLETSSFNSEKAYLAGTIYKTGDFSPYLYKTTDYGKSWKKIVNGIPDEHFTRVLREDPSKEGLLYAGTEYGIYVSYDDGESWNSFQKNLPRVPITDIKIKDNSLIVATQGRGIWILDDLTVLHQLNKKIINYEINLFKPKKSYRVNGYGGLSSKTAGTNLENGVIVYFNLKNYDSKKDSVYLIFSDSNDKIIKTFSNFDSKNSLNPNKGSNKFVWNTKHEGPEVLDGMIFWSVSFSGAKVSPGKYNVKLKKNGLIKSQSFDILINPNSEATIEDIQSQVTYVNLINEVVDRAHKVIKKIRKINSSLIEFEKNYEGSKEYSSLILKSKKLRDQLLKIEKALYQTQNQSSQDPLNFPIKLTNKLGHLNSLVTYNDFPPTNQDEEVRIELTEKVEKQLETFKSIMENDIKKFNDEFTKLKLDYIKID
;
A
#
# COMPACT_ATOMS: atom_id res chain seq x y z
N MET A 1 -70.53 -52.44 -13.33
CA MET A 1 -70.74 -53.83 -12.85
C MET A 1 -69.59 -54.70 -13.35
N LYS A 2 -69.16 -55.72 -12.58
CA LYS A 2 -68.41 -56.94 -13.02
C LYS A 2 -67.03 -56.73 -13.70
N ASN A 3 -65.93 -57.43 -13.37
CA ASN A 3 -65.65 -58.45 -12.34
C ASN A 3 -64.41 -58.00 -11.51
N PHE A 4 -64.18 -58.33 -10.23
CA PHE A 4 -64.37 -59.54 -9.38
C PHE A 4 -63.36 -60.69 -9.58
N ASN A 5 -62.31 -60.74 -8.73
CA ASN A 5 -62.00 -61.85 -7.80
C ASN A 5 -60.74 -61.49 -6.94
N LYS A 6 -60.78 -61.56 -5.60
CA LYS A 6 -60.48 -62.69 -4.67
C LYS A 6 -58.96 -63.05 -4.61
N ASN A 7 -58.33 -63.35 -3.46
CA ASN A 7 -58.80 -63.37 -2.07
C ASN A 7 -57.63 -63.32 -1.04
N PHE A 8 -57.87 -62.72 0.14
CA PHE A 8 -57.17 -63.01 1.43
C PHE A 8 -57.62 -64.41 1.97
N PRO A 9 -57.01 -65.08 3.00
CA PRO A 9 -56.55 -64.46 4.27
C PRO A 9 -55.46 -65.16 5.17
N ARG A 10 -55.06 -64.48 6.27
CA ARG A 10 -54.58 -65.04 7.58
C ARG A 10 -53.23 -65.82 7.57
N ILE A 11 -52.47 -66.08 8.66
CA ILE A 11 -52.45 -65.79 10.13
C ILE A 11 -50.95 -65.95 10.57
N PHE A 12 -50.34 -65.42 11.64
CA PHE A 12 -50.51 -64.26 12.54
C PHE A 12 -49.27 -64.19 13.51
N ILE A 13 -49.32 -63.40 14.61
CA ILE A 13 -48.37 -63.38 15.78
C ILE A 13 -46.90 -62.99 15.43
N HIS A 14 -46.41 -61.79 15.76
CA HIS A 14 -45.91 -61.50 17.11
C HIS A 14 -45.99 -60.02 17.57
N LEU A 15 -45.68 -59.81 18.86
CA LEU A 15 -46.16 -58.72 19.71
C LEU A 15 -45.83 -57.28 19.25
N PHE A 16 -46.79 -56.41 19.56
CA PHE A 16 -46.72 -54.97 19.46
C PHE A 16 -46.40 -54.38 20.85
N LEU A 17 -45.20 -53.84 21.07
CA LEU A 17 -44.87 -53.06 22.27
C LEU A 17 -43.87 -51.96 21.93
N ILE A 18 -44.14 -50.75 22.46
CA ILE A 18 -43.25 -49.58 22.48
C ILE A 18 -42.77 -49.10 21.09
N PHE A 19 -43.41 -48.04 20.58
CA PHE A 19 -42.70 -46.75 20.40
C PHE A 19 -43.66 -45.60 20.03
N LEU A 20 -44.08 -44.84 21.05
CA LEU A 20 -44.60 -43.48 20.86
C LEU A 20 -43.41 -42.52 20.66
N VAL A 21 -42.82 -42.49 19.47
CA VAL A 21 -41.86 -41.44 19.11
C VAL A 21 -42.63 -40.16 18.81
N SER A 22 -42.72 -39.29 19.81
CA SER A 22 -43.15 -37.92 19.60
C SER A 22 -42.19 -37.23 18.61
N ASN A 23 -42.75 -36.48 17.65
CA ASN A 23 -41.97 -35.66 16.73
C ASN A 23 -41.39 -34.45 17.48
N VAL A 24 -40.33 -34.70 18.26
CA VAL A 24 -39.50 -33.65 18.85
C VAL A 24 -38.81 -32.94 17.69
N PHE A 25 -39.42 -31.84 17.23
CA PHE A 25 -38.72 -30.79 16.50
C PHE A 25 -37.59 -30.29 17.39
N SER A 26 -36.42 -30.89 17.24
CA SER A 26 -35.21 -30.49 17.93
C SER A 26 -34.84 -29.11 17.40
N GLN A 27 -35.35 -28.08 18.11
CA GLN A 27 -34.88 -26.73 17.96
C GLN A 27 -33.38 -26.74 18.23
N ARG A 28 -32.58 -26.81 17.16
CA ARG A 28 -31.17 -26.43 17.19
C ARG A 28 -31.13 -24.96 17.60
N LYS A 29 -31.15 -24.71 18.92
CA LYS A 29 -30.91 -23.40 19.52
C LYS A 29 -29.69 -22.84 18.80
N LYS A 30 -29.84 -21.71 18.10
CA LYS A 30 -28.69 -20.98 17.57
C LYS A 30 -27.76 -20.79 18.76
N LYS A 31 -26.62 -21.49 18.74
CA LYS A 31 -25.61 -21.34 19.78
C LYS A 31 -25.11 -19.92 19.60
N ASN A 32 -25.48 -19.00 20.50
CA ASN A 32 -25.03 -17.62 20.42
C ASN A 32 -23.51 -17.61 20.64
N ILE A 33 -22.77 -17.71 19.54
CA ILE A 33 -21.33 -17.57 19.51
C ILE A 33 -21.04 -16.17 20.03
N LYS A 34 -20.35 -16.10 21.17
CA LYS A 34 -20.13 -14.86 21.92
C LYS A 34 -18.95 -14.10 21.32
N THR A 35 -19.14 -13.67 20.08
CA THR A 35 -18.15 -12.99 19.23
C THR A 35 -17.41 -11.91 20.00
N ILE A 36 -16.08 -11.89 19.89
CA ILE A 36 -15.26 -10.83 20.48
C ILE A 36 -14.99 -9.79 19.39
N ASN A 37 -15.69 -8.66 19.50
CA ASN A 37 -15.39 -7.44 18.76
C ASN A 37 -15.05 -6.30 19.73
N TYR A 38 -14.27 -5.35 19.25
CA TYR A 38 -13.92 -4.10 19.92
C TYR A 38 -14.32 -2.94 19.00
N ASP A 39 -14.99 -1.93 19.54
CA ASP A 39 -15.45 -0.78 18.76
C ASP A 39 -14.28 -0.08 18.05
N SER A 40 -14.44 0.26 16.77
CA SER A 40 -13.51 1.10 16.02
C SER A 40 -13.12 2.35 16.80
N GLU A 41 -14.07 3.01 17.49
CA GLU A 41 -13.83 4.24 18.25
C GLU A 41 -12.70 4.10 19.30
N ILE A 42 -12.43 2.90 19.84
CA ILE A 42 -11.36 2.71 20.84
C ILE A 42 -9.96 2.47 20.25
N HIS A 43 -9.84 2.38 18.92
CA HIS A 43 -8.57 2.10 18.24
C HIS A 43 -8.43 2.71 16.83
N GLU A 44 -9.26 3.69 16.46
CA GLU A 44 -9.23 4.33 15.12
C GLU A 44 -8.02 5.25 14.88
N SER A 45 -7.31 5.61 15.93
CA SER A 45 -6.03 6.34 15.85
C SER A 45 -4.89 5.52 15.23
N LEU A 46 -4.98 4.18 15.27
CA LEU A 46 -4.11 3.28 14.52
C LEU A 46 -4.41 3.42 13.02
N LYS A 47 -3.42 3.88 12.24
CA LYS A 47 -3.50 4.05 10.79
C LYS A 47 -2.32 3.37 10.10
N TYR A 48 -2.59 2.73 8.96
CA TYR A 48 -1.55 2.21 8.09
C TYR A 48 -0.83 3.38 7.38
N ARG A 49 0.46 3.22 7.11
CA ARG A 49 1.21 4.12 6.22
C ARG A 49 1.69 3.37 4.97
N GLU A 50 1.62 4.05 3.83
CA GLU A 50 2.09 3.57 2.53
C GLU A 50 3.62 3.71 2.48
N ILE A 51 4.32 2.59 2.30
CA ILE A 51 5.79 2.52 2.18
C ILE A 51 6.22 2.69 0.72
N GLY A 52 5.36 2.32 -0.22
CA GLY A 52 5.72 2.18 -1.63
C GLY A 52 6.37 0.81 -1.92
N PRO A 53 7.43 0.74 -2.75
CA PRO A 53 8.07 1.84 -3.46
C PRO A 53 7.08 2.54 -4.40
N PHE A 54 7.41 3.75 -4.84
CA PHE A 54 6.64 4.48 -5.85
C PHE A 54 7.00 4.04 -7.28
N ARG A 55 7.33 2.75 -7.45
CA ARG A 55 7.55 2.11 -8.75
C ARG A 55 6.24 1.45 -9.19
N GLY A 56 5.75 1.84 -10.37
CA GLY A 56 4.46 1.38 -10.85
C GLY A 56 4.40 -0.14 -11.12
N GLY A 57 3.18 -0.61 -11.29
CA GLY A 57 2.82 -1.97 -11.70
C GLY A 57 1.51 -1.96 -12.49
N ARG A 58 1.25 -3.07 -13.19
CA ARG A 58 0.32 -3.20 -14.34
C ARG A 58 -0.88 -2.25 -14.38
N SER A 59 -0.90 -1.39 -15.40
CA SER A 59 -2.09 -0.75 -15.94
C SER A 59 -2.59 -1.52 -17.16
N ALA A 60 -3.91 -1.62 -17.32
CA ALA A 60 -4.51 -2.18 -18.54
C ALA A 60 -5.73 -1.37 -19.03
N ALA A 61 -5.80 -0.11 -18.60
CA ALA A 61 -6.81 0.87 -19.02
C ALA A 61 -6.22 2.28 -18.91
N VAL A 62 -6.11 3.02 -20.02
CA VAL A 62 -5.60 4.40 -20.04
C VAL A 62 -6.47 5.32 -20.90
N THR A 63 -6.60 6.58 -20.50
CA THR A 63 -7.31 7.58 -21.31
C THR A 63 -6.85 9.00 -20.99
N GLY A 64 -6.61 9.80 -22.02
CA GLY A 64 -6.42 11.25 -21.91
C GLY A 64 -7.73 12.00 -22.15
N VAL A 65 -7.80 13.24 -21.69
CA VAL A 65 -8.98 14.10 -21.91
C VAL A 65 -8.77 15.00 -23.12
N LYS A 66 -9.69 14.93 -24.09
CA LYS A 66 -9.72 15.80 -25.27
C LYS A 66 -9.74 17.28 -24.85
N ASP A 67 -8.97 18.10 -25.55
CA ASP A 67 -8.76 19.54 -25.36
C ASP A 67 -8.18 19.93 -23.98
N ASN A 68 -7.72 18.97 -23.18
CA ASN A 68 -7.03 19.21 -21.90
C ASN A 68 -5.66 18.48 -21.89
N PRO A 69 -4.56 19.15 -22.27
CA PRO A 69 -3.31 18.48 -22.61
C PRO A 69 -2.56 17.83 -21.44
N ASN A 70 -2.88 18.18 -20.19
CA ASN A 70 -2.20 17.65 -19.00
C ASN A 70 -3.05 16.66 -18.19
N LEU A 71 -4.31 16.43 -18.56
CA LEU A 71 -5.26 15.60 -17.80
C LEU A 71 -5.39 14.20 -18.41
N TYR A 72 -5.01 13.19 -17.62
CA TYR A 72 -5.08 11.78 -17.99
C TYR A 72 -5.48 10.93 -16.79
N TYR A 73 -6.01 9.74 -17.09
CA TYR A 73 -6.43 8.73 -16.14
C TYR A 73 -5.84 7.37 -16.51
N PHE A 74 -5.52 6.56 -15.50
CA PHE A 74 -5.17 5.14 -15.70
C PHE A 74 -5.81 4.22 -14.65
N GLY A 75 -5.99 2.96 -15.03
CA GLY A 75 -6.63 1.92 -14.24
C GLY A 75 -5.65 0.82 -13.87
N ALA A 76 -5.23 0.81 -12.61
CA ALA A 76 -4.27 -0.16 -12.09
C ALA A 76 -4.91 -1.52 -11.81
N THR A 77 -4.11 -2.57 -11.94
CA THR A 77 -4.45 -3.92 -11.49
C THR A 77 -4.37 -3.98 -9.97
N GLY A 78 -5.50 -4.27 -9.32
CA GLY A 78 -5.73 -4.13 -7.87
C GLY A 78 -5.73 -2.70 -7.32
N GLY A 79 -4.99 -1.78 -7.96
CA GLY A 79 -4.70 -0.44 -7.44
C GLY A 79 -5.75 0.64 -7.66
N GLY A 80 -6.90 0.35 -8.28
CA GLY A 80 -7.96 1.34 -8.53
C GLY A 80 -7.63 2.36 -9.63
N VAL A 81 -8.32 3.50 -9.59
CA VAL A 81 -8.24 4.56 -10.62
C VAL A 81 -7.31 5.68 -10.19
N TRP A 82 -6.42 6.07 -11.08
CA TRP A 82 -5.41 7.12 -10.89
C TRP A 82 -5.58 8.24 -11.91
N LYS A 83 -5.10 9.44 -11.55
CA LYS A 83 -5.22 10.68 -12.31
C LYS A 83 -3.94 11.49 -12.24
N THR A 84 -3.57 12.15 -13.32
CA THR A 84 -2.56 13.23 -13.36
C THR A 84 -3.18 14.51 -13.91
N ILE A 85 -2.63 15.67 -13.51
CA ILE A 85 -2.95 16.99 -14.04
C ILE A 85 -1.70 17.75 -14.55
N ASP A 86 -0.57 17.05 -14.67
CA ASP A 86 0.76 17.62 -14.92
C ASP A 86 1.55 16.85 -15.99
N SER A 87 0.84 16.09 -16.85
CA SER A 87 1.41 15.17 -17.86
C SER A 87 2.31 14.09 -17.27
N GLY A 88 1.86 13.45 -16.18
CA GLY A 88 2.49 12.24 -15.63
C GLY A 88 3.71 12.50 -14.76
N LYS A 89 3.87 13.71 -14.20
CA LYS A 89 4.91 13.99 -13.19
C LYS A 89 4.46 13.53 -11.80
N THR A 90 3.19 13.74 -11.46
CA THR A 90 2.56 13.20 -10.25
C THR A 90 1.20 12.57 -10.58
N TYR A 91 0.87 11.53 -9.81
CA TYR A 91 -0.42 10.86 -9.88
C TYR A 91 -1.13 10.92 -8.52
N GLU A 92 -2.47 10.86 -8.53
CA GLU A 92 -3.33 10.75 -7.35
C GLU A 92 -4.38 9.66 -7.57
N ASN A 93 -4.67 8.84 -6.56
CA ASN A 93 -5.79 7.91 -6.61
C ASN A 93 -7.10 8.66 -6.39
N ILE A 94 -8.12 8.32 -7.18
CA ILE A 94 -9.44 8.97 -7.13
C ILE A 94 -10.58 7.99 -6.84
N SER A 95 -10.28 6.70 -6.67
CA SER A 95 -11.26 5.65 -6.32
C SER A 95 -11.30 5.31 -4.83
N ASP A 96 -10.21 5.57 -4.10
CA ASP A 96 -10.08 5.28 -2.68
C ASP A 96 -11.24 5.90 -1.87
N GLY A 97 -11.79 5.13 -0.92
CA GLY A 97 -12.99 5.49 -0.16
C GLY A 97 -14.33 5.15 -0.84
N PHE A 98 -14.35 4.96 -2.18
CA PHE A 98 -15.56 4.57 -2.92
C PHE A 98 -15.51 3.10 -3.37
N PHE A 99 -14.44 2.70 -4.05
CA PHE A 99 -14.23 1.33 -4.56
C PHE A 99 -12.73 1.01 -4.70
N GLY A 100 -12.41 -0.14 -5.27
CA GLY A 100 -11.04 -0.59 -5.49
C GLY A 100 -10.99 -1.98 -6.14
N GLY A 101 -9.80 -2.59 -6.16
CA GLY A 101 -9.50 -3.76 -6.99
C GLY A 101 -9.07 -3.36 -8.40
N SER A 102 -8.96 -4.35 -9.29
CA SER A 102 -8.51 -4.11 -10.67
C SER A 102 -9.51 -3.32 -11.50
N ILE A 103 -8.98 -2.45 -12.35
CA ILE A 103 -9.71 -1.73 -13.38
C ILE A 103 -9.42 -2.37 -14.74
N GLY A 104 -10.45 -2.55 -15.56
CA GLY A 104 -10.35 -3.09 -16.92
C GLY A 104 -10.71 -2.12 -18.04
N SER A 105 -11.36 -0.99 -17.70
CA SER A 105 -11.61 0.09 -18.67
C SER A 105 -11.92 1.40 -17.94
N ILE A 106 -11.48 2.52 -18.53
CA ILE A 106 -11.87 3.87 -18.15
C ILE A 106 -12.32 4.58 -19.43
N ALA A 107 -13.49 5.22 -19.40
CA ALA A 107 -14.02 5.99 -20.52
C ALA A 107 -14.52 7.35 -20.03
N VAL A 108 -13.84 8.41 -20.46
CA VAL A 108 -14.30 9.80 -20.31
C VAL A 108 -15.29 10.11 -21.45
N ALA A 109 -16.43 10.72 -21.15
CA ALA A 109 -17.43 11.04 -22.17
C ALA A 109 -16.94 12.16 -23.11
N PRO A 110 -16.89 11.95 -24.45
CA PRO A 110 -16.37 12.95 -25.38
C PRO A 110 -17.11 14.31 -25.36
N SER A 111 -18.37 14.29 -24.95
CA SER A 111 -19.27 15.44 -24.84
C SER A 111 -19.19 16.19 -23.49
N ASN A 112 -18.63 15.58 -22.43
CA ASN A 112 -18.45 16.22 -21.12
C ASN A 112 -17.38 15.49 -20.29
N SER A 113 -16.20 16.10 -20.16
CA SER A 113 -15.04 15.52 -19.47
C SER A 113 -15.22 15.32 -17.96
N ASN A 114 -16.26 15.88 -17.34
CA ASN A 114 -16.60 15.58 -15.94
C ASN A 114 -17.23 14.18 -15.78
N ILE A 115 -17.77 13.60 -16.85
CA ILE A 115 -18.45 12.31 -16.83
C ILE A 115 -17.45 11.20 -17.18
N ILE A 116 -17.19 10.33 -16.22
CA ILE A 116 -16.25 9.22 -16.35
C ILE A 116 -16.98 7.92 -16.00
N TYR A 117 -16.85 6.90 -16.83
CA TYR A 117 -17.27 5.53 -16.55
C TYR A 117 -16.04 4.65 -16.32
N VAL A 118 -16.13 3.73 -15.36
CA VAL A 118 -15.04 2.81 -14.98
C VAL A 118 -15.58 1.39 -14.90
N GLY A 119 -14.95 0.47 -15.63
CA GLY A 119 -15.25 -0.96 -15.63
C GLY A 119 -14.27 -1.73 -14.74
N GLY A 120 -14.80 -2.50 -13.78
CA GLY A 120 -13.97 -3.32 -12.91
C GLY A 120 -13.53 -4.66 -13.53
N GLY A 121 -12.35 -5.11 -13.12
CA GLY A 121 -11.78 -6.43 -13.40
C GLY A 121 -10.71 -6.40 -14.49
N GLU A 122 -9.55 -6.98 -14.18
CA GLU A 122 -8.37 -6.98 -15.03
C GLU A 122 -8.62 -7.72 -16.36
N VAL A 123 -8.09 -7.19 -17.47
CA VAL A 123 -8.30 -7.70 -18.84
C VAL A 123 -7.19 -8.62 -19.31
N THR A 124 -6.00 -8.39 -18.77
CA THR A 124 -4.78 -9.20 -18.87
C THR A 124 -4.97 -10.47 -18.05
N VAL A 125 -5.71 -11.44 -18.60
CA VAL A 125 -6.19 -12.64 -17.89
C VAL A 125 -5.08 -13.68 -17.61
N ARG A 126 -4.01 -13.26 -16.91
CA ARG A 126 -2.87 -14.07 -16.44
C ARG A 126 -3.29 -14.99 -15.28
N GLY A 127 -2.43 -15.92 -14.87
CA GLY A 127 -2.77 -16.95 -13.88
C GLY A 127 -3.09 -16.46 -12.46
N ASN A 128 -2.91 -15.17 -12.16
CA ASN A 128 -3.16 -14.48 -10.89
C ASN A 128 -4.12 -13.28 -11.02
N VAL A 129 -4.87 -13.22 -12.13
CA VAL A 129 -5.82 -12.15 -12.48
C VAL A 129 -6.89 -11.92 -11.40
N SER A 130 -7.19 -10.64 -11.11
CA SER A 130 -8.19 -10.25 -10.09
C SER A 130 -9.49 -9.72 -10.71
N SER A 131 -10.64 -10.13 -10.19
CA SER A 131 -11.97 -9.71 -10.70
C SER A 131 -12.46 -8.39 -10.09
N GLY A 132 -13.28 -7.67 -10.84
CA GLY A 132 -14.00 -6.48 -10.39
C GLY A 132 -15.51 -6.72 -10.19
N ASN A 133 -16.21 -5.67 -9.78
CA ASN A 133 -17.56 -5.75 -9.23
C ASN A 133 -18.59 -4.89 -9.99
N GLY A 134 -18.44 -4.74 -11.31
CA GLY A 134 -19.36 -3.96 -12.17
C GLY A 134 -18.82 -2.61 -12.62
N ILE A 135 -19.73 -1.66 -12.89
CA ILE A 135 -19.42 -0.32 -13.44
C ILE A 135 -19.62 0.77 -12.37
N TRP A 136 -18.74 1.77 -12.37
CA TRP A 136 -18.86 3.00 -11.59
C TRP A 136 -18.93 4.22 -12.52
N LYS A 137 -19.63 5.28 -12.10
CA LYS A 137 -19.72 6.57 -12.81
C LYS A 137 -19.39 7.72 -11.87
N SER A 138 -18.64 8.69 -12.38
CA SER A 138 -18.47 10.03 -11.80
C SER A 138 -19.18 11.07 -12.66
N LEU A 139 -19.53 12.21 -12.05
CA LEU A 139 -20.11 13.39 -12.69
C LEU A 139 -19.26 14.66 -12.45
N ASP A 140 -18.11 14.54 -11.79
CA ASP A 140 -17.30 15.65 -11.29
C ASP A 140 -15.77 15.43 -11.47
N SER A 141 -15.41 14.74 -12.55
CA SER A 141 -14.02 14.37 -12.92
C SER A 141 -13.34 13.40 -11.94
N GLY A 142 -14.14 12.65 -11.16
CA GLY A 142 -13.71 11.59 -10.27
C GLY A 142 -13.60 11.96 -8.79
N LYS A 143 -14.22 13.05 -8.33
CA LYS A 143 -14.25 13.40 -6.89
C LYS A 143 -15.29 12.58 -6.13
N ASN A 144 -16.38 12.23 -6.79
CA ASN A 144 -17.42 11.34 -6.28
C ASN A 144 -17.76 10.25 -7.30
N TRP A 145 -18.13 9.07 -6.79
CA TRP A 145 -18.47 7.89 -7.58
C TRP A 145 -19.78 7.25 -7.15
N THR A 146 -20.58 6.84 -8.14
CA THR A 146 -21.83 6.07 -7.96
C THR A 146 -21.70 4.72 -8.65
N PHE A 147 -22.21 3.65 -8.01
CA PHE A 147 -22.27 2.33 -8.61
C PHE A 147 -23.39 2.24 -9.65
N MET A 148 -23.07 1.77 -10.86
CA MET A 148 -23.98 1.72 -12.01
C MET A 148 -24.32 0.29 -12.45
N GLY A 149 -24.18 -0.70 -11.57
CA GLY A 149 -24.65 -2.07 -11.83
C GLY A 149 -23.64 -2.96 -12.57
N LEU A 150 -24.18 -4.01 -13.21
CA LEU A 150 -23.44 -5.19 -13.69
C LEU A 150 -22.55 -5.88 -12.62
N PRO A 151 -23.02 -6.09 -11.36
CA PRO A 151 -22.16 -6.58 -10.25
C PRO A 151 -21.54 -7.97 -10.47
N LYS A 152 -22.06 -8.74 -11.43
CA LYS A 152 -21.59 -10.09 -11.76
C LYS A 152 -20.72 -10.16 -13.04
N SER A 153 -20.38 -9.01 -13.63
CA SER A 153 -19.55 -8.92 -14.84
C SER A 153 -18.17 -9.58 -14.69
N ARG A 154 -17.56 -9.45 -13.49
CA ARG A 154 -16.19 -9.87 -13.12
C ARG A 154 -15.06 -9.20 -13.90
N HIS A 155 -15.19 -9.02 -15.21
CA HIS A 155 -14.20 -8.41 -16.10
C HIS A 155 -14.93 -7.60 -17.19
N ILE A 156 -14.62 -6.30 -17.28
CA ILE A 156 -15.22 -5.35 -18.25
C ILE A 156 -14.09 -4.69 -19.07
N PRO A 157 -13.68 -5.28 -20.21
CA PRO A 157 -12.47 -4.82 -20.90
C PRO A 157 -12.58 -3.52 -21.69
N ARG A 158 -13.81 -3.11 -22.03
CA ARG A 158 -14.08 -1.88 -22.76
C ARG A 158 -15.39 -1.25 -22.32
N ILE A 159 -15.37 0.07 -22.16
CA ILE A 159 -16.55 0.93 -22.10
C ILE A 159 -16.37 1.97 -23.20
N VAL A 160 -17.44 2.26 -23.94
CA VAL A 160 -17.48 3.31 -24.97
C VAL A 160 -18.74 4.15 -24.79
N VAL A 161 -18.59 5.46 -24.92
CA VAL A 161 -19.65 6.46 -24.69
C VAL A 161 -19.95 7.14 -26.02
N ASP A 162 -21.23 7.40 -26.29
CA ASP A 162 -21.64 8.13 -27.50
C ASP A 162 -21.01 9.53 -27.55
N SER A 163 -20.60 9.94 -28.75
CA SER A 163 -19.87 11.19 -28.99
C SER A 163 -20.64 12.45 -28.60
N LYS A 164 -21.98 12.40 -28.56
CA LYS A 164 -22.87 13.54 -28.36
C LYS A 164 -23.75 13.41 -27.12
N ASN A 165 -24.08 12.19 -26.69
CA ASN A 165 -24.93 11.92 -25.52
C ASN A 165 -24.23 11.04 -24.46
N PRO A 166 -23.77 11.61 -23.32
CA PRO A 166 -23.03 10.86 -22.30
C PRO A 166 -23.88 9.82 -21.54
N ASP A 167 -25.20 9.81 -21.74
CA ASP A 167 -26.11 8.81 -21.17
C ASP A 167 -26.34 7.59 -22.08
N ILE A 168 -25.87 7.63 -23.33
CA ILE A 168 -25.75 6.44 -24.20
C ILE A 168 -24.34 5.88 -24.04
N VAL A 169 -24.24 4.70 -23.40
CA VAL A 169 -22.97 4.06 -23.07
C VAL A 169 -23.08 2.56 -23.27
N TYR A 170 -22.01 1.95 -23.79
CA TYR A 170 -21.91 0.52 -24.05
C TYR A 170 -20.74 -0.08 -23.28
N ALA A 171 -20.89 -1.32 -22.81
CA ALA A 171 -19.86 -2.04 -22.07
C ALA A 171 -19.66 -3.44 -22.66
N ALA A 172 -18.42 -3.80 -22.95
CA ALA A 172 -18.00 -5.16 -23.26
C ALA A 172 -17.81 -5.91 -21.94
N VAL A 173 -18.56 -7.01 -21.75
CA VAL A 173 -18.43 -7.88 -20.58
C VAL A 173 -17.85 -9.22 -21.02
N LEU A 174 -16.63 -9.49 -20.57
CA LEU A 174 -15.95 -10.76 -20.80
C LEU A 174 -16.56 -11.87 -19.91
N GLY A 175 -17.07 -11.51 -18.73
CA GLY A 175 -17.71 -12.40 -17.78
C GLY A 175 -16.74 -13.15 -16.88
N ASN A 176 -17.25 -14.13 -16.13
CA ASN A 176 -16.41 -15.02 -15.32
C ASN A 176 -15.59 -15.96 -16.25
N ILE A 177 -14.26 -15.89 -16.14
CA ILE A 177 -13.32 -16.66 -16.96
C ILE A 177 -13.06 -18.09 -16.44
N TYR A 178 -13.53 -18.44 -15.24
CA TYR A 178 -13.29 -19.75 -14.62
C TYR A 178 -14.44 -20.74 -14.88
N LYS A 179 -15.66 -20.25 -15.07
CA LYS A 179 -16.86 -21.06 -15.35
C LYS A 179 -17.79 -20.39 -16.38
N PRO A 180 -18.57 -21.17 -17.16
CA PRO A 180 -19.56 -20.59 -18.08
C PRO A 180 -20.59 -19.73 -17.33
N THR A 181 -20.97 -18.58 -17.91
CA THR A 181 -21.93 -17.64 -17.29
C THR A 181 -22.81 -16.93 -18.33
N ASN A 182 -24.01 -16.53 -17.91
CA ASN A 182 -24.94 -15.72 -18.72
C ASN A 182 -24.63 -14.20 -18.66
N GLU A 183 -23.61 -13.78 -17.91
CA GLU A 183 -23.24 -12.36 -17.75
C GLU A 183 -22.35 -11.85 -18.90
N ARG A 184 -21.95 -12.72 -19.83
CA ARG A 184 -21.11 -12.41 -20.98
C ARG A 184 -21.88 -11.62 -22.04
N GLY A 185 -21.20 -10.72 -22.77
CA GLY A 185 -21.76 -10.04 -23.96
C GLY A 185 -21.51 -8.53 -24.00
N VAL A 186 -22.10 -7.85 -24.98
CA VAL A 186 -22.15 -6.37 -25.02
C VAL A 186 -23.45 -5.91 -24.36
N TYR A 187 -23.34 -4.93 -23.46
CA TYR A 187 -24.46 -4.29 -22.77
C TYR A 187 -24.56 -2.82 -23.17
N LYS A 188 -25.78 -2.32 -23.35
CA LYS A 188 -26.10 -0.93 -23.68
C LYS A 188 -26.93 -0.29 -22.57
N SER A 189 -26.61 0.95 -22.21
CA SER A 189 -27.48 1.86 -21.47
C SER A 189 -27.88 3.05 -22.34
N ILE A 190 -29.03 3.65 -22.03
CA ILE A 190 -29.55 4.89 -22.64
C ILE A 190 -29.99 5.92 -21.58
N ASN A 191 -29.64 5.67 -20.32
CA ASN A 191 -29.97 6.50 -19.15
C ASN A 191 -28.78 6.61 -18.20
N GLY A 192 -27.57 6.67 -18.76
CA GLY A 192 -26.35 6.97 -18.02
C GLY A 192 -25.82 5.84 -17.17
N GLY A 193 -26.13 4.59 -17.50
CA GLY A 193 -25.77 3.40 -16.74
C GLY A 193 -26.76 3.00 -15.66
N LYS A 194 -27.89 3.71 -15.47
CA LYS A 194 -28.90 3.35 -14.45
C LYS A 194 -29.54 1.98 -14.72
N THR A 195 -29.72 1.63 -15.99
CA THR A 195 -30.17 0.29 -16.43
C THR A 195 -29.39 -0.14 -17.67
N TRP A 196 -29.16 -1.46 -17.81
CA TRP A 196 -28.41 -2.05 -18.92
C TRP A 196 -29.23 -3.14 -19.63
N LYS A 197 -29.36 -3.03 -20.96
CA LYS A 197 -29.88 -4.08 -21.84
C LYS A 197 -28.70 -4.82 -22.46
N ARG A 198 -28.62 -6.15 -22.33
CA ARG A 198 -27.66 -6.95 -23.11
C ARG A 198 -28.11 -6.96 -24.58
N VAL A 199 -27.21 -6.58 -25.49
CA VAL A 199 -27.50 -6.39 -26.93
C VAL A 199 -26.74 -7.34 -27.85
N LEU A 200 -25.60 -7.86 -27.43
CA LEU A 200 -24.91 -8.97 -28.10
C LEU A 200 -24.62 -10.08 -27.08
N PHE A 201 -24.99 -11.31 -27.42
CA PHE A 201 -24.68 -12.52 -26.65
C PHE A 201 -24.52 -13.69 -27.60
N VAL A 202 -23.42 -14.44 -27.46
CA VAL A 202 -23.07 -15.52 -28.40
C VAL A 202 -23.20 -16.89 -27.75
N ASN A 203 -22.58 -17.09 -26.57
CA ASN A 203 -22.79 -18.24 -25.70
C ASN A 203 -22.22 -17.97 -24.29
N THR A 204 -22.29 -18.95 -23.39
CA THR A 204 -21.86 -18.80 -21.98
C THR A 204 -20.35 -18.87 -21.74
N GLN A 205 -19.55 -19.19 -22.77
CA GLN A 205 -18.08 -19.28 -22.71
C GLN A 205 -17.38 -18.15 -23.48
N ALA A 206 -18.03 -17.56 -24.49
CA ALA A 206 -17.54 -16.43 -25.25
C ALA A 206 -18.09 -15.09 -24.72
N GLY A 207 -17.21 -14.15 -24.36
CA GLY A 207 -17.59 -12.83 -23.85
C GLY A 207 -16.95 -11.70 -24.66
N ALA A 208 -17.46 -10.48 -24.52
CA ALA A 208 -16.98 -9.34 -25.30
C ALA A 208 -15.65 -8.81 -24.72
N VAL A 209 -14.67 -8.52 -25.58
CA VAL A 209 -13.29 -8.16 -25.16
C VAL A 209 -12.72 -6.93 -25.88
N GLU A 210 -13.20 -6.62 -27.08
CA GLU A 210 -12.99 -5.32 -27.75
C GLU A 210 -14.34 -4.75 -28.21
N LEU A 211 -14.46 -3.42 -28.19
CA LEU A 211 -15.70 -2.71 -28.51
C LEU A 211 -15.38 -1.26 -28.89
N GLN A 212 -15.74 -0.90 -30.12
CA GLN A 212 -15.45 0.40 -30.73
C GLN A 212 -16.73 1.04 -31.27
N ILE A 213 -16.84 2.36 -31.14
CA ILE A 213 -17.85 3.20 -31.82
C ILE A 213 -17.14 3.93 -32.96
N ASP A 214 -17.76 3.98 -34.14
CA ASP A 214 -17.29 4.85 -35.23
C ASP A 214 -17.34 6.32 -34.79
N PRO A 215 -16.18 7.03 -34.74
CA PRO A 215 -16.12 8.40 -34.23
C PRO A 215 -16.90 9.40 -35.10
N ASN A 216 -17.14 9.08 -36.38
CA ASN A 216 -17.86 9.93 -37.32
C ASN A 216 -19.37 9.59 -37.37
N ASN A 217 -19.77 8.37 -36.99
CA ASN A 217 -21.16 7.91 -37.04
C ASN A 217 -21.48 6.91 -35.91
N SER A 218 -21.88 7.41 -34.74
CA SER A 218 -22.15 6.60 -33.52
C SER A 218 -23.36 5.63 -33.60
N ARG A 219 -23.90 5.37 -34.81
CA ARG A 219 -24.75 4.21 -35.12
C ARG A 219 -23.95 2.96 -35.48
N VAL A 220 -22.73 3.13 -35.99
CA VAL A 220 -21.84 2.03 -36.36
C VAL A 220 -20.99 1.64 -35.14
N LEU A 221 -20.98 0.35 -34.84
CA LEU A 221 -20.16 -0.23 -33.77
C LEU A 221 -19.52 -1.52 -34.26
N TYR A 222 -18.32 -1.79 -33.76
CA TYR A 222 -17.64 -3.08 -33.93
C TYR A 222 -17.36 -3.68 -32.55
N ALA A 223 -17.53 -4.99 -32.40
CA ALA A 223 -17.27 -5.69 -31.14
C ALA A 223 -16.64 -7.05 -31.42
N SER A 224 -15.65 -7.46 -30.65
CA SER A 224 -15.15 -8.83 -30.67
C SER A 224 -15.63 -9.62 -29.47
N THR A 225 -16.05 -10.86 -29.72
CA THR A 225 -16.27 -11.87 -28.68
C THR A 225 -15.14 -12.88 -28.68
N TRP A 226 -14.82 -13.42 -27.51
CA TRP A 226 -13.67 -14.29 -27.28
C TRP A 226 -14.04 -15.41 -26.32
N ASN A 227 -13.88 -16.67 -26.76
CA ASN A 227 -13.99 -17.85 -25.91
C ASN A 227 -12.69 -18.03 -25.12
N VAL A 228 -12.77 -17.84 -23.80
CA VAL A 228 -11.62 -17.93 -22.88
C VAL A 228 -11.98 -18.63 -21.59
N LYS A 229 -11.08 -19.51 -21.16
CA LYS A 229 -11.15 -20.22 -19.89
C LYS A 229 -9.80 -20.23 -19.17
N ARG A 230 -9.82 -19.90 -17.87
CA ARG A 230 -8.72 -20.15 -16.93
C ARG A 230 -9.08 -21.26 -15.95
N THR A 231 -8.08 -21.99 -15.47
CA THR A 231 -8.18 -22.98 -14.39
C THR A 231 -7.01 -22.80 -13.40
N PRO A 232 -6.87 -23.60 -12.32
CA PRO A 232 -5.65 -23.60 -11.51
C PRO A 232 -4.37 -23.93 -12.30
N PHE A 233 -4.49 -24.69 -13.39
CA PHE A 233 -3.38 -25.35 -14.08
C PHE A 233 -3.37 -25.14 -15.61
N SER A 234 -4.16 -24.19 -16.14
CA SER A 234 -4.19 -23.91 -17.58
C SER A 234 -4.89 -22.61 -17.97
N LEU A 235 -4.48 -22.08 -19.13
CA LEU A 235 -5.25 -21.22 -20.03
C LEU A 235 -5.85 -22.04 -21.17
N SER A 236 -6.98 -21.59 -21.72
CA SER A 236 -7.42 -21.91 -23.08
C SER A 236 -7.96 -20.65 -23.77
N SER A 237 -7.36 -20.27 -24.90
CA SER A 237 -7.81 -19.19 -25.79
C SER A 237 -8.40 -19.76 -27.08
N GLY A 238 -9.56 -19.23 -27.49
CA GLY A 238 -10.19 -19.52 -28.76
C GLY A 238 -11.15 -20.72 -28.75
N GLY A 239 -12.08 -20.70 -29.70
CA GLY A 239 -13.16 -21.70 -29.79
C GLY A 239 -14.49 -21.11 -30.25
N LYS A 240 -15.58 -21.89 -30.10
CA LYS A 240 -16.90 -21.50 -30.60
C LYS A 240 -17.38 -20.19 -29.97
N GLY A 241 -17.69 -19.21 -30.83
CA GLY A 241 -18.15 -17.89 -30.44
C GLY A 241 -17.04 -16.84 -30.28
N SER A 242 -15.78 -17.18 -30.54
CA SER A 242 -14.78 -16.16 -30.89
C SER A 242 -15.07 -15.61 -32.29
N SER A 243 -15.42 -14.32 -32.42
CA SER A 243 -15.85 -13.71 -33.69
C SER A 243 -15.81 -12.18 -33.62
N LEU A 244 -15.72 -11.51 -34.79
CA LEU A 244 -15.84 -10.06 -34.94
C LEU A 244 -17.24 -9.70 -35.47
N TRP A 245 -17.91 -8.75 -34.81
CA TRP A 245 -19.28 -8.35 -35.07
C TRP A 245 -19.40 -6.89 -35.46
N LYS A 246 -20.32 -6.56 -36.37
CA LYS A 246 -20.68 -5.18 -36.75
C LYS A 246 -22.15 -4.89 -36.47
N SER A 247 -22.41 -3.68 -35.97
CA SER A 247 -23.72 -3.04 -35.86
C SER A 247 -23.75 -1.81 -36.75
N ILE A 248 -24.91 -1.47 -37.32
CA ILE A 248 -25.15 -0.21 -38.05
C ILE A 248 -26.34 0.60 -37.52
N ASP A 249 -26.97 0.14 -36.44
CA ASP A 249 -28.25 0.64 -35.90
C ASP A 249 -28.16 1.04 -34.40
N SER A 250 -26.98 1.48 -33.96
CA SER A 250 -26.62 1.72 -32.56
C SER A 250 -26.74 0.46 -31.68
N GLY A 251 -26.35 -0.70 -32.21
CA GLY A 251 -26.24 -1.95 -31.47
C GLY A 251 -27.58 -2.59 -31.12
N ASN A 252 -28.62 -2.39 -31.92
CA ASN A 252 -29.88 -3.13 -31.79
C ASN A 252 -29.81 -4.47 -32.52
N THR A 253 -29.08 -4.56 -33.63
CA THR A 253 -28.75 -5.79 -34.36
C THR A 253 -27.24 -5.91 -34.60
N TRP A 254 -26.77 -7.14 -34.78
CA TRP A 254 -25.34 -7.44 -34.96
C TRP A 254 -25.16 -8.54 -36.02
N VAL A 255 -24.24 -8.31 -36.95
CA VAL A 255 -23.84 -9.26 -38.01
C VAL A 255 -22.44 -9.79 -37.69
N ASN A 256 -22.21 -11.09 -37.83
CA ASN A 256 -20.85 -11.65 -37.79
C ASN A 256 -20.13 -11.28 -39.08
N ILE A 257 -19.01 -10.56 -38.98
CA ILE A 257 -18.20 -10.16 -40.14
C ILE A 257 -16.87 -10.93 -40.24
N SER A 258 -16.63 -11.91 -39.36
CA SER A 258 -15.54 -12.89 -39.54
C SER A 258 -15.86 -13.94 -40.62
N ASP A 259 -17.14 -14.14 -40.94
CA ASP A 259 -17.54 -15.08 -41.99
C ASP A 259 -17.25 -14.52 -43.41
N ASN A 260 -17.12 -13.20 -43.54
CA ASN A 260 -16.93 -12.45 -44.79
C ASN A 260 -15.67 -12.83 -45.58
N GLU A 261 -15.63 -12.42 -46.84
CA GLU A 261 -14.53 -12.67 -47.77
C GLU A 261 -13.20 -12.08 -47.27
N GLY A 262 -12.12 -12.87 -47.44
CA GLY A 262 -10.75 -12.47 -47.08
C GLY A 262 -10.41 -12.50 -45.58
N PHE A 263 -11.35 -12.75 -44.68
CA PHE A 263 -11.08 -12.87 -43.24
C PHE A 263 -10.68 -14.30 -42.83
N ALA A 264 -9.87 -14.44 -41.77
CA ALA A 264 -9.36 -15.72 -41.26
C ALA A 264 -10.46 -16.78 -41.02
N LYS A 265 -10.18 -18.03 -41.38
CA LYS A 265 -11.06 -19.19 -41.26
C LYS A 265 -10.56 -20.21 -40.21
N GLY A 266 -11.43 -21.14 -39.82
CA GLY A 266 -11.10 -22.14 -38.79
C GLY A 266 -11.40 -21.66 -37.37
N ILE A 267 -10.51 -21.96 -36.41
CA ILE A 267 -10.70 -21.60 -34.99
C ILE A 267 -10.13 -20.20 -34.72
N LEU A 268 -11.00 -19.26 -34.37
CA LEU A 268 -10.62 -17.91 -33.97
C LEU A 268 -10.36 -17.81 -32.46
N GLY A 269 -9.36 -17.01 -32.10
CA GLY A 269 -8.93 -16.71 -30.73
C GLY A 269 -9.46 -15.37 -30.23
N ILE A 270 -8.60 -14.58 -29.58
CA ILE A 270 -8.87 -13.15 -29.34
C ILE A 270 -8.80 -12.35 -30.66
N ILE A 271 -9.59 -11.28 -30.75
CA ILE A 271 -9.55 -10.33 -31.87
C ILE A 271 -9.53 -8.90 -31.31
N GLY A 272 -8.53 -8.11 -31.67
CA GLY A 272 -8.54 -6.65 -31.51
C GLY A 272 -9.06 -5.98 -32.79
N VAL A 273 -9.75 -4.85 -32.68
CA VAL A 273 -10.30 -4.10 -33.83
C VAL A 273 -10.21 -2.60 -33.58
N THR A 274 -9.95 -1.83 -34.64
CA THR A 274 -9.92 -0.36 -34.63
C THR A 274 -10.43 0.21 -35.96
N ILE A 275 -10.95 1.42 -35.91
CA ILE A 275 -11.54 2.16 -37.04
C ILE A 275 -10.67 3.40 -37.24
N SER A 276 -10.29 3.76 -38.46
CA SER A 276 -9.57 5.02 -38.67
C SER A 276 -10.49 6.21 -38.38
N PRO A 277 -10.13 7.13 -37.46
CA PRO A 277 -10.90 8.36 -37.25
C PRO A 277 -10.95 9.26 -38.49
N VAL A 278 -9.96 9.14 -39.38
CA VAL A 278 -9.86 9.88 -40.63
C VAL A 278 -10.79 9.30 -41.72
N ASN A 279 -11.06 7.99 -41.67
CA ASN A 279 -11.81 7.26 -42.69
C ASN A 279 -12.57 6.07 -42.07
N SER A 280 -13.88 6.22 -41.84
CA SER A 280 -14.70 5.21 -41.17
C SER A 280 -14.91 3.89 -41.95
N ASP A 281 -14.66 3.89 -43.26
CA ASP A 281 -14.64 2.65 -44.05
C ASP A 281 -13.32 1.87 -43.88
N ARG A 282 -12.26 2.53 -43.40
CA ARG A 282 -11.00 1.86 -43.06
C ARG A 282 -11.04 1.26 -41.65
N VAL A 283 -10.99 -0.08 -41.60
CA VAL A 283 -11.01 -0.86 -40.35
C VAL A 283 -9.82 -1.80 -40.34
N PHE A 284 -9.11 -1.87 -39.21
CA PHE A 284 -8.04 -2.85 -38.98
C PHE A 284 -8.45 -3.83 -37.88
N ALA A 285 -8.06 -5.10 -38.03
CA ALA A 285 -8.22 -6.12 -37.01
C ALA A 285 -6.92 -6.91 -36.82
N ILE A 286 -6.58 -7.24 -35.57
CA ILE A 286 -5.52 -8.19 -35.22
C ILE A 286 -6.17 -9.48 -34.73
N VAL A 287 -5.81 -10.62 -35.32
CA VAL A 287 -6.52 -11.89 -35.17
C VAL A 287 -5.61 -12.98 -34.65
N GLU A 288 -5.97 -13.58 -33.50
CA GLU A 288 -5.42 -14.86 -33.07
C GLU A 288 -6.02 -15.99 -33.91
N ASN A 289 -5.19 -16.58 -34.76
CA ASN A 289 -5.47 -17.81 -35.51
C ASN A 289 -4.16 -18.61 -35.65
N LYS A 290 -4.28 -19.92 -35.80
CA LYS A 290 -3.16 -20.87 -35.81
C LYS A 290 -2.30 -20.69 -37.07
N ASP A 291 -2.98 -20.62 -38.21
CA ASP A 291 -2.38 -20.67 -39.55
C ASP A 291 -2.55 -19.31 -40.25
N GLU A 292 -3.73 -18.69 -40.14
CA GLU A 292 -4.10 -17.38 -40.72
C GLU A 292 -4.13 -16.26 -39.66
N GLY A 293 -3.14 -16.23 -38.75
CA GLY A 293 -3.06 -15.22 -37.69
C GLY A 293 -2.22 -14.01 -38.10
N GLY A 294 -2.71 -12.79 -37.84
CA GLY A 294 -2.01 -11.56 -38.20
C GLY A 294 -2.93 -10.35 -38.26
N ILE A 295 -2.57 -9.38 -39.11
CA ILE A 295 -3.31 -8.13 -39.32
C ILE A 295 -4.17 -8.25 -40.58
N TYR A 296 -5.45 -7.89 -40.43
CA TYR A 296 -6.43 -7.76 -41.50
C TYR A 296 -6.84 -6.29 -41.63
N ARG A 297 -7.02 -5.83 -42.87
CA ARG A 297 -7.50 -4.49 -43.22
C ARG A 297 -8.75 -4.60 -44.07
N SER A 298 -9.68 -3.66 -43.91
CA SER A 298 -10.81 -3.46 -44.80
C SER A 298 -10.89 -1.99 -45.20
N GLU A 299 -11.33 -1.73 -46.42
CA GLU A 299 -11.55 -0.40 -47.00
C GLU A 299 -13.04 -0.14 -47.30
N ASN A 300 -13.94 -0.95 -46.72
CA ASN A 300 -15.40 -0.88 -46.89
C ASN A 300 -16.17 -1.26 -45.61
N GLY A 301 -15.56 -0.97 -44.45
CA GLY A 301 -16.14 -1.22 -43.14
C GLY A 301 -16.26 -2.70 -42.77
N GLY A 302 -15.38 -3.56 -43.27
CA GLY A 302 -15.36 -4.99 -42.97
C GLY A 302 -16.31 -5.86 -43.80
N ASN A 303 -16.81 -5.37 -44.94
CA ASN A 303 -17.60 -6.20 -45.87
C ASN A 303 -16.70 -7.19 -46.63
N THR A 304 -15.49 -6.76 -47.01
CA THR A 304 -14.39 -7.63 -47.47
C THR A 304 -13.09 -7.25 -46.75
N TRP A 305 -12.14 -8.19 -46.67
CA TRP A 305 -10.88 -8.02 -45.96
C TRP A 305 -9.66 -8.38 -46.80
N GLU A 306 -8.54 -7.71 -46.52
CA GLU A 306 -7.20 -7.96 -47.04
C GLU A 306 -6.32 -8.43 -45.88
N TYR A 307 -5.59 -9.55 -46.05
CA TYR A 307 -4.61 -10.03 -45.08
C TYR A 307 -3.28 -9.31 -45.31
N VAL A 308 -3.03 -8.23 -44.58
CA VAL A 308 -1.94 -7.27 -44.89
C VAL A 308 -0.60 -7.62 -44.23
N ASN A 309 -0.59 -8.36 -43.12
CA ASN A 309 0.65 -8.76 -42.45
C ASN A 309 0.47 -10.05 -41.62
N SER A 310 1.39 -11.00 -41.77
CA SER A 310 1.35 -12.33 -41.14
C SER A 310 2.36 -12.54 -40.02
N ASP A 311 3.13 -11.50 -39.66
CA ASP A 311 4.26 -11.60 -38.74
C ASP A 311 3.81 -12.05 -37.33
N ARG A 312 4.59 -12.98 -36.77
CA ARG A 312 4.40 -13.50 -35.42
C ARG A 312 4.91 -12.54 -34.35
N SER A 313 5.79 -11.59 -34.69
CA SER A 313 6.24 -10.54 -33.75
C SER A 313 5.04 -9.76 -33.17
N LEU A 314 4.08 -9.41 -34.02
CA LEU A 314 2.85 -8.68 -33.68
C LEU A 314 1.89 -9.44 -32.76
N ARG A 315 2.11 -10.74 -32.52
CA ARG A 315 1.16 -11.63 -31.82
C ARG A 315 1.83 -12.72 -30.97
N GLN A 316 3.02 -12.45 -30.42
CA GLN A 316 3.84 -13.39 -29.64
C GLN A 316 3.05 -14.10 -28.53
N ARG A 317 2.26 -13.35 -27.75
CA ARG A 317 1.29 -13.87 -26.77
C ARG A 317 -0.09 -13.28 -27.04
N ALA A 318 -0.71 -13.67 -28.14
CA ALA A 318 -1.92 -13.04 -28.68
C ALA A 318 -3.02 -12.79 -27.62
N TRP A 319 -3.38 -13.82 -26.85
CA TRP A 319 -4.37 -13.76 -25.76
C TRP A 319 -4.14 -12.66 -24.71
N TYR A 320 -2.92 -12.14 -24.61
CA TYR A 320 -2.48 -11.16 -23.62
C TYR A 320 -2.45 -9.74 -24.19
N TYR A 321 -1.85 -9.55 -25.38
CA TYR A 321 -1.59 -8.20 -25.93
C TYR A 321 -2.48 -7.76 -27.11
N SER A 322 -3.32 -8.61 -27.74
CA SER A 322 -3.94 -8.32 -29.06
C SER A 322 -4.91 -7.12 -29.08
N LYS A 323 -4.33 -5.93 -29.13
CA LYS A 323 -4.94 -4.61 -29.28
C LYS A 323 -4.26 -3.88 -30.43
N ILE A 324 -5.05 -3.08 -31.14
CA ILE A 324 -4.66 -2.37 -32.35
C ILE A 324 -5.33 -0.99 -32.35
N TYR A 325 -4.63 0.05 -32.79
CA TYR A 325 -5.10 1.43 -32.74
C TYR A 325 -4.69 2.18 -34.02
N ALA A 326 -5.67 2.73 -34.75
CA ALA A 326 -5.39 3.67 -35.84
C ALA A 326 -4.95 5.03 -35.26
N ASP A 327 -4.10 5.74 -36.00
CA ASP A 327 -3.71 7.10 -35.65
C ASP A 327 -4.88 8.09 -35.82
N THR A 328 -4.91 9.17 -35.04
CA THR A 328 -6.02 10.13 -35.05
C THR A 328 -5.93 11.18 -36.17
N LYS A 329 -4.81 11.25 -36.90
CA LYS A 329 -4.57 12.21 -37.98
C LYS A 329 -4.18 11.59 -39.32
N ASP A 330 -3.78 10.33 -39.33
CA ASP A 330 -3.32 9.61 -40.52
C ASP A 330 -4.05 8.27 -40.65
N GLN A 331 -4.46 7.89 -41.87
CA GLN A 331 -5.19 6.64 -42.12
C GLN A 331 -4.29 5.43 -42.40
N ASP A 332 -3.00 5.64 -42.69
CA ASP A 332 -2.01 4.58 -42.96
C ASP A 332 -1.11 4.29 -41.75
N ILE A 333 -1.13 5.14 -40.72
CA ILE A 333 -0.46 4.88 -39.43
C ILE A 333 -1.35 4.03 -38.52
N VAL A 334 -0.82 2.90 -38.06
CA VAL A 334 -1.50 1.97 -37.13
C VAL A 334 -0.50 1.37 -36.13
N TYR A 335 -0.93 1.25 -34.87
CA TYR A 335 -0.15 0.76 -33.74
C TYR A 335 -0.70 -0.60 -33.26
N VAL A 336 0.17 -1.51 -32.83
CA VAL A 336 -0.17 -2.82 -32.23
C VAL A 336 0.54 -2.95 -30.89
N MET A 337 -0.17 -3.36 -29.85
CA MET A 337 0.41 -3.56 -28.51
C MET A 337 1.04 -4.96 -28.39
N ASN A 338 2.17 -5.04 -27.68
CA ASN A 338 2.93 -6.26 -27.42
C ASN A 338 4.00 -6.01 -26.33
N VAL A 339 4.93 -6.95 -26.11
CA VAL A 339 6.12 -6.79 -25.24
C VAL A 339 6.79 -5.42 -25.47
N SER A 340 7.15 -5.14 -26.72
CA SER A 340 7.40 -3.80 -27.27
C SER A 340 6.17 -3.37 -28.10
N TYR A 341 5.83 -2.10 -28.18
CA TYR A 341 4.74 -1.67 -29.06
C TYR A 341 5.23 -1.51 -30.50
N HIS A 342 4.41 -1.91 -31.46
CA HIS A 342 4.74 -1.86 -32.88
C HIS A 342 3.98 -0.72 -33.57
N LYS A 343 4.63 -0.02 -34.51
CA LYS A 343 4.03 1.04 -35.34
C LYS A 343 4.29 0.80 -36.83
N SER A 344 3.23 0.84 -37.62
CA SER A 344 3.23 0.91 -39.08
C SER A 344 2.96 2.35 -39.54
N ILE A 345 3.38 2.67 -40.76
CA ILE A 345 3.12 3.94 -41.46
C ILE A 345 2.66 3.72 -42.92
N ASP A 346 2.23 2.51 -43.26
CA ASP A 346 2.02 2.03 -44.63
C ASP A 346 0.73 1.19 -44.80
N GLY A 347 -0.25 1.42 -43.92
CA GLY A 347 -1.52 0.71 -43.91
C GLY A 347 -1.42 -0.69 -43.29
N GLY A 348 -0.53 -0.88 -42.31
CA GLY A 348 -0.36 -2.13 -41.58
C GLY A 348 0.44 -3.21 -42.32
N LYS A 349 1.22 -2.85 -43.35
CA LYS A 349 2.00 -3.79 -44.16
C LYS A 349 3.37 -4.08 -43.54
N THR A 350 4.08 -3.06 -43.08
CA THR A 350 5.34 -3.18 -42.35
C THR A 350 5.27 -2.45 -41.01
N PHE A 351 5.97 -2.97 -40.00
CA PHE A 351 5.99 -2.43 -38.65
C PHE A 351 7.43 -2.26 -38.16
N LYS A 352 7.64 -1.26 -37.30
CA LYS A 352 8.86 -1.11 -36.47
C LYS A 352 8.49 -1.25 -35.00
N SER A 353 9.39 -1.83 -34.22
CA SER A 353 9.27 -1.99 -32.77
C SER A 353 9.74 -0.73 -32.05
N PHE A 354 9.07 -0.38 -30.95
CA PHE A 354 9.35 0.75 -30.08
C PHE A 354 9.02 0.38 -28.62
N ASP A 355 9.67 1.05 -27.67
CA ASP A 355 9.50 0.78 -26.24
C ASP A 355 9.02 2.02 -25.49
N ALA A 356 8.29 1.80 -24.40
CA ALA A 356 8.07 2.79 -23.35
C ALA A 356 9.14 2.59 -22.24
N PRO A 357 9.10 3.34 -21.12
CA PRO A 357 10.01 3.14 -19.98
C PRO A 357 9.86 1.78 -19.28
N HIS A 358 8.84 1.00 -19.64
CA HIS A 358 8.63 -0.39 -19.29
C HIS A 358 8.12 -1.16 -20.52
N GLY A 359 8.09 -2.50 -20.45
CA GLY A 359 7.52 -3.37 -21.48
C GLY A 359 6.17 -3.97 -21.08
N ASP A 360 5.67 -4.88 -21.92
CA ASP A 360 4.36 -5.54 -21.81
C ASP A 360 3.21 -4.52 -21.86
N HIS A 361 3.01 -3.92 -23.04
CA HIS A 361 2.01 -2.89 -23.31
C HIS A 361 0.63 -3.50 -23.57
N HIS A 362 -0.44 -2.92 -22.98
CA HIS A 362 -1.81 -3.44 -23.05
C HIS A 362 -2.84 -2.46 -23.60
N ASP A 363 -2.63 -1.16 -23.38
CA ASP A 363 -3.64 -0.14 -23.67
C ASP A 363 -2.98 1.16 -24.15
N LEU A 364 -3.55 1.80 -25.16
CA LEU A 364 -3.02 3.03 -25.76
C LEU A 364 -4.16 3.99 -26.07
N TRP A 365 -3.97 5.25 -25.73
CA TRP A 365 -4.82 6.36 -26.15
C TRP A 365 -3.98 7.42 -26.88
N ILE A 366 -4.50 7.89 -28.01
CA ILE A 366 -3.91 8.92 -28.87
C ILE A 366 -4.91 10.08 -28.94
N ALA A 367 -4.48 11.33 -28.76
CA ALA A 367 -5.41 12.45 -28.66
C ALA A 367 -6.10 12.76 -30.01
N PRO A 368 -7.44 12.86 -30.08
CA PRO A 368 -8.17 13.20 -31.32
C PRO A 368 -7.75 14.53 -31.95
N GLU A 369 -7.31 15.49 -31.13
CA GLU A 369 -6.87 16.81 -31.57
C GLU A 369 -5.40 16.86 -32.01
N ASN A 370 -4.52 15.99 -31.47
CA ASN A 370 -3.07 16.00 -31.72
C ASN A 370 -2.45 14.60 -31.50
N ASN A 371 -2.12 13.88 -32.56
CA ASN A 371 -1.58 12.52 -32.47
C ASN A 371 -0.21 12.39 -31.80
N LYS A 372 0.52 13.49 -31.58
CA LYS A 372 1.75 13.48 -30.76
C LYS A 372 1.49 13.27 -29.27
N ARG A 373 0.25 13.50 -28.81
CA ARG A 373 -0.11 13.38 -27.41
C ARG A 373 -0.73 12.00 -27.13
N MET A 374 -0.05 11.21 -26.32
CA MET A 374 -0.34 9.79 -26.11
C MET A 374 -0.24 9.43 -24.62
N ILE A 375 -1.04 8.47 -24.17
CA ILE A 375 -0.80 7.74 -22.92
C ILE A 375 -0.84 6.25 -23.22
N ILE A 376 0.14 5.52 -22.71
CA ILE A 376 0.25 4.06 -22.81
C ILE A 376 0.12 3.45 -21.41
N GLY A 377 -0.39 2.21 -21.35
CA GLY A 377 -0.50 1.42 -20.12
C GLY A 377 0.13 0.04 -20.33
N ASP A 378 1.00 -0.33 -19.39
CA ASP A 378 1.84 -1.53 -19.47
C ASP A 378 2.02 -2.20 -18.09
N ASP A 379 2.82 -3.26 -18.00
CA ASP A 379 3.07 -3.99 -16.75
C ASP A 379 3.83 -3.17 -15.67
N GLY A 380 4.38 -2.01 -16.04
CA GLY A 380 5.05 -1.04 -15.17
C GLY A 380 4.18 0.15 -14.76
N GLY A 381 2.97 0.33 -15.32
CA GLY A 381 2.04 1.40 -14.94
C GLY A 381 1.51 2.17 -16.13
N ALA A 382 1.50 3.51 -16.06
CA ALA A 382 1.10 4.35 -17.19
C ALA A 382 2.04 5.54 -17.41
N GLN A 383 2.34 5.80 -18.69
CA GLN A 383 3.34 6.77 -19.13
C GLN A 383 2.79 7.63 -20.27
N ILE A 384 3.15 8.92 -20.27
CA ILE A 384 2.62 9.93 -21.18
C ILE A 384 3.73 10.44 -22.12
N SER A 385 3.41 10.55 -23.41
CA SER A 385 4.22 11.19 -24.43
C SER A 385 3.51 12.43 -24.99
N ASN A 386 4.29 13.44 -25.35
CA ASN A 386 3.82 14.67 -26.01
C ASN A 386 4.50 14.91 -27.38
N ASP A 387 5.29 13.94 -27.86
CA ASP A 387 6.08 14.03 -29.09
C ASP A 387 5.85 12.87 -30.08
N GLY A 388 4.86 12.00 -29.83
CA GLY A 388 4.49 10.88 -30.69
C GLY A 388 5.20 9.57 -30.37
N GLY A 389 5.63 9.40 -29.11
CA GLY A 389 6.28 8.20 -28.58
C GLY A 389 7.81 8.25 -28.59
N LEU A 390 8.43 9.41 -28.82
CA LEU A 390 9.90 9.56 -28.80
C LEU A 390 10.42 9.69 -27.37
N ASN A 391 9.67 10.35 -26.49
CA ASN A 391 9.93 10.43 -25.04
C ASN A 391 8.64 10.16 -24.24
N TRP A 392 8.82 9.66 -23.02
CA TRP A 392 7.75 9.23 -22.12
C TRP A 392 8.01 9.66 -20.67
N SER A 393 6.96 9.88 -19.87
CA SER A 393 7.07 10.11 -18.43
C SER A 393 7.54 8.85 -17.67
N THR A 394 8.24 9.03 -16.54
CA THR A 394 8.68 7.89 -15.71
C THR A 394 7.51 7.12 -15.10
N TYR A 395 7.75 5.85 -14.74
CA TYR A 395 6.88 5.01 -13.91
C TYR A 395 7.33 4.93 -12.43
N HIS A 396 8.46 5.56 -12.09
CA HIS A 396 8.98 5.71 -10.72
C HIS A 396 8.26 6.85 -9.94
N ASN A 397 6.95 6.99 -10.13
CA ASN A 397 6.10 7.93 -9.41
C ASN A 397 4.69 7.38 -9.09
N GLN A 398 4.53 6.05 -9.12
CA GLN A 398 3.25 5.35 -9.00
C GLN A 398 3.37 4.24 -7.94
N PRO A 399 2.71 4.31 -6.78
CA PRO A 399 2.79 3.26 -5.75
C PRO A 399 1.86 2.08 -6.07
N THR A 400 1.87 1.61 -7.32
CA THR A 400 0.99 0.53 -7.82
C THR A 400 1.66 -0.84 -7.92
N ALA A 401 2.88 -0.98 -7.36
CA ALA A 401 3.61 -2.24 -7.28
C ALA A 401 2.75 -3.42 -6.79
N GLN A 402 2.89 -4.56 -7.47
CA GLN A 402 2.14 -5.79 -7.22
C GLN A 402 3.03 -6.83 -6.53
N PHE A 403 2.81 -7.08 -5.24
CA PHE A 403 3.65 -7.97 -4.44
C PHE A 403 3.00 -9.33 -4.18
N TYR A 404 3.78 -10.41 -4.29
CA TYR A 404 3.31 -11.79 -4.07
C TYR A 404 3.45 -12.29 -2.63
N ARG A 405 4.59 -12.00 -1.98
CA ARG A 405 5.01 -12.48 -0.65
C ARG A 405 5.74 -11.36 0.08
N VAL A 406 5.81 -11.43 1.42
CA VAL A 406 6.60 -10.46 2.20
C VAL A 406 7.30 -11.07 3.41
N THR A 407 8.56 -10.69 3.61
CA THR A 407 9.33 -11.04 4.80
C THR A 407 10.21 -9.86 5.26
N THR A 408 10.99 -10.05 6.32
CA THR A 408 11.83 -9.03 6.95
C THR A 408 13.14 -9.63 7.44
N ASP A 409 14.20 -8.81 7.49
CA ASP A 409 15.46 -9.14 8.15
C ASP A 409 15.53 -8.60 9.60
N ASN A 410 16.71 -8.61 10.20
CA ASN A 410 17.00 -8.08 11.53
C ASN A 410 17.95 -6.87 11.53
N ALA A 411 18.07 -6.15 10.41
CA ALA A 411 18.86 -4.92 10.35
C ALA A 411 18.23 -3.77 11.16
N PHE A 412 18.92 -2.64 11.31
CA PHE A 412 18.32 -1.40 11.81
C PHE A 412 18.65 -0.20 10.90
N PRO A 413 17.65 0.50 10.32
CA PRO A 413 16.24 0.09 10.22
C PRO A 413 16.09 -1.28 9.52
N TYR A 414 15.23 -2.16 10.04
CA TYR A 414 15.00 -3.46 9.38
C TYR A 414 14.44 -3.26 7.97
N ARG A 415 14.80 -4.16 7.07
CA ARG A 415 14.39 -4.14 5.66
C ARG A 415 13.22 -5.11 5.44
N ILE A 416 12.30 -4.70 4.59
CA ILE A 416 11.11 -5.43 4.14
C ILE A 416 11.41 -5.96 2.73
N TYR A 417 11.25 -7.26 2.52
CA TYR A 417 11.61 -7.94 1.28
C TYR A 417 10.35 -8.44 0.59
N ALA A 418 10.17 -8.11 -0.69
CA ALA A 418 9.00 -8.52 -1.46
C ALA A 418 9.32 -8.61 -2.96
N ALA A 419 8.77 -9.63 -3.62
CA ALA A 419 8.90 -9.87 -5.05
C ALA A 419 7.82 -9.09 -5.81
N GLN A 420 8.22 -8.12 -6.65
CA GLN A 420 7.31 -7.36 -7.50
C GLN A 420 7.15 -8.05 -8.86
N GLN A 421 5.90 -8.32 -9.22
CA GLN A 421 5.52 -8.88 -10.52
C GLN A 421 6.05 -8.05 -11.70
N ASP A 422 6.49 -8.73 -12.76
CA ASP A 422 7.08 -8.17 -13.98
C ASP A 422 8.27 -7.20 -13.74
N ASN A 423 8.88 -7.24 -12.55
CA ASN A 423 9.90 -6.31 -12.05
C ASN A 423 10.94 -7.03 -11.18
N THR A 424 11.89 -6.30 -10.59
CA THR A 424 12.81 -6.89 -9.61
C THR A 424 12.15 -7.15 -8.27
N THR A 425 12.53 -8.24 -7.61
CA THR A 425 12.42 -8.38 -6.14
C THR A 425 13.27 -7.31 -5.46
N ILE A 426 12.76 -6.71 -4.38
CA ILE A 426 13.36 -5.57 -3.69
C ILE A 426 13.54 -5.81 -2.19
N ARG A 427 14.44 -5.03 -1.59
CA ARG A 427 14.52 -4.81 -0.14
C ARG A 427 14.36 -3.32 0.18
N VAL A 428 13.41 -2.99 1.06
CA VAL A 428 12.98 -1.62 1.40
C VAL A 428 13.18 -1.36 2.88
N GLN A 429 13.85 -0.28 3.27
CA GLN A 429 13.96 0.10 4.68
C GLN A 429 12.58 0.48 5.24
N HIS A 430 12.16 -0.07 6.39
CA HIS A 430 10.81 0.23 6.93
C HIS A 430 10.65 1.71 7.36
N ARG A 431 11.75 2.43 7.57
CA ARG A 431 11.82 3.87 7.81
C ARG A 431 13.15 4.42 7.30
N SER A 432 13.20 5.73 7.06
CA SER A 432 14.44 6.47 6.78
C SER A 432 14.83 7.37 7.96
N PHE A 433 15.99 8.03 7.83
CA PHE A 433 16.43 9.15 8.67
C PHE A 433 16.10 10.52 8.04
N GLY A 434 15.40 10.55 6.89
CA GLY A 434 14.87 11.77 6.26
C GLY A 434 13.43 12.07 6.70
N SER A 435 12.65 12.70 5.82
CA SER A 435 11.21 12.98 6.03
C SER A 435 10.27 11.98 5.33
N TYR A 436 10.77 11.27 4.32
CA TYR A 436 10.05 10.32 3.48
C TYR A 436 10.90 9.07 3.24
N ILE A 437 10.30 8.01 2.70
CA ILE A 437 11.01 6.82 2.19
C ILE A 437 11.14 7.00 0.67
N THR A 438 12.35 7.31 0.21
CA THR A 438 12.68 7.61 -1.18
C THR A 438 13.29 6.40 -1.90
N GLU A 439 13.73 6.57 -3.13
CA GLU A 439 14.48 5.54 -3.87
C GLU A 439 15.83 5.21 -3.21
N ASP A 440 16.43 6.16 -2.47
CA ASP A 440 17.61 5.92 -1.63
C ASP A 440 17.39 4.93 -0.47
N ASN A 441 16.14 4.54 -0.21
CA ASN A 441 15.75 3.63 0.86
C ASN A 441 15.38 2.21 0.38
N TRP A 442 15.50 1.89 -0.92
CA TRP A 442 15.28 0.54 -1.42
C TRP A 442 16.17 0.16 -2.61
N GLU A 443 16.44 -1.14 -2.78
CA GLU A 443 17.26 -1.66 -3.86
C GLU A 443 16.80 -3.06 -4.32
N PRO A 444 17.12 -3.48 -5.57
CA PRO A 444 16.92 -4.86 -6.02
C PRO A 444 17.68 -5.89 -5.18
N THR A 445 17.18 -7.13 -5.12
CA THR A 445 17.83 -8.23 -4.36
C THR A 445 17.60 -9.58 -5.06
N ALA A 446 18.05 -10.68 -4.43
CA ALA A 446 17.94 -12.04 -4.95
C ALA A 446 16.50 -12.43 -5.35
N GLY A 447 16.39 -13.28 -6.38
CA GLY A 447 15.13 -13.70 -6.99
C GLY A 447 14.86 -13.03 -8.33
N GLY A 448 13.64 -13.21 -8.84
CA GLY A 448 13.12 -12.57 -10.04
C GLY A 448 11.94 -11.67 -9.72
N GLU A 449 10.81 -11.89 -10.39
CA GLU A 449 9.56 -11.14 -10.22
C GLU A 449 8.58 -11.77 -9.21
N SER A 450 8.90 -12.95 -8.66
CA SER A 450 7.94 -13.76 -7.90
C SER A 450 8.56 -14.54 -6.73
N ALA A 451 7.72 -15.33 -6.06
CA ALA A 451 8.09 -16.26 -4.99
C ALA A 451 8.52 -15.65 -3.65
N HIS A 452 8.99 -16.54 -2.76
CA HIS A 452 9.46 -16.19 -1.42
C HIS A 452 10.90 -15.68 -1.45
N ILE A 453 11.27 -15.02 -0.36
CA ILE A 453 12.64 -14.56 -0.09
C ILE A 453 13.05 -15.14 1.26
N ALA A 454 14.27 -15.66 1.35
CA ALA A 454 14.92 -15.98 2.61
C ALA A 454 16.15 -15.07 2.79
N ILE A 455 16.36 -14.59 4.01
CA ILE A 455 17.54 -13.84 4.40
C ILE A 455 18.35 -14.76 5.31
N ASP A 456 19.67 -14.77 5.14
CA ASP A 456 20.58 -15.51 6.01
C ASP A 456 20.39 -15.06 7.47
N PRO A 457 20.17 -15.99 8.44
CA PRO A 457 19.88 -15.61 9.81
C PRO A 457 21.04 -14.92 10.55
N GLU A 458 22.28 -15.11 10.08
CA GLU A 458 23.50 -14.60 10.70
C GLU A 458 24.07 -13.39 9.92
N ASN A 459 23.79 -13.27 8.62
CA ASN A 459 24.22 -12.13 7.79
C ASN A 459 23.09 -11.53 6.94
N ASN A 460 22.48 -10.44 7.40
CA ASN A 460 21.36 -9.79 6.70
C ASN A 460 21.67 -9.30 5.24
N ASP A 461 22.94 -9.26 4.82
CA ASP A 461 23.33 -8.91 3.44
C ASP A 461 23.56 -10.13 2.52
N ILE A 462 23.37 -11.36 3.02
CA ILE A 462 23.23 -12.57 2.21
C ILE A 462 21.74 -12.90 2.09
N VAL A 463 21.23 -12.93 0.86
CA VAL A 463 19.81 -13.06 0.55
C VAL A 463 19.59 -14.12 -0.53
N TYR A 464 18.53 -14.91 -0.39
CA TYR A 464 18.15 -15.99 -1.29
C TYR A 464 16.73 -15.74 -1.82
N GLY A 465 16.52 -15.85 -3.13
CA GLY A 465 15.23 -15.54 -3.75
C GLY A 465 14.94 -16.38 -4.99
N GLY A 466 13.66 -16.72 -5.16
CA GLY A 466 13.18 -17.54 -6.27
C GLY A 466 12.66 -16.74 -7.47
N SER A 467 12.25 -17.46 -8.50
CA SER A 467 11.31 -16.99 -9.53
C SER A 467 10.61 -18.21 -10.15
N TYR A 468 9.83 -18.02 -11.21
CA TYR A 468 9.25 -19.11 -11.99
C TYR A 468 10.29 -20.08 -12.58
N GLY A 469 9.83 -21.25 -13.05
CA GLY A 469 10.69 -22.29 -13.63
C GLY A 469 11.65 -23.00 -12.67
N GLY A 470 11.61 -22.70 -11.36
CA GLY A 470 12.56 -23.24 -10.39
C GLY A 470 13.88 -22.46 -10.31
N PHE A 471 13.92 -21.25 -10.90
CA PHE A 471 15.03 -20.31 -10.73
C PHE A 471 15.21 -19.96 -9.25
N LEU A 472 16.44 -20.08 -8.75
CA LEU A 472 16.80 -19.77 -7.37
C LEU A 472 18.20 -19.15 -7.34
N THR A 473 18.33 -17.99 -6.71
CA THR A 473 19.60 -17.27 -6.61
C THR A 473 19.94 -16.90 -5.18
N ARG A 474 21.24 -16.76 -4.93
CA ARG A 474 21.84 -16.14 -3.75
C ARG A 474 22.54 -14.85 -4.17
N VAL A 475 22.34 -13.77 -3.43
CA VAL A 475 23.04 -12.49 -3.58
C VAL A 475 23.75 -12.16 -2.27
N ASN A 476 25.01 -11.73 -2.36
CA ASN A 476 25.69 -11.05 -1.27
C ASN A 476 25.82 -9.56 -1.64
N HIS A 477 25.13 -8.70 -0.90
CA HIS A 477 25.05 -7.26 -1.18
C HIS A 477 26.33 -6.50 -0.88
N GLN A 478 27.06 -6.90 0.16
CA GLN A 478 28.34 -6.28 0.55
C GLN A 478 29.41 -6.42 -0.55
N THR A 479 29.44 -7.56 -1.25
CA THR A 479 30.39 -7.85 -2.35
C THR A 479 29.77 -7.73 -3.75
N LYS A 480 28.47 -7.44 -3.82
CA LYS A 480 27.65 -7.39 -5.04
C LYS A 480 27.73 -8.67 -5.91
N SER A 481 27.99 -9.82 -5.27
CA SER A 481 28.13 -11.11 -5.97
C SER A 481 26.80 -11.88 -6.02
N VAL A 482 26.56 -12.56 -7.14
CA VAL A 482 25.31 -13.30 -7.43
C VAL A 482 25.67 -14.73 -7.83
N ARG A 483 24.91 -15.72 -7.33
CA ARG A 483 25.09 -17.15 -7.63
C ARG A 483 23.74 -17.81 -7.93
N GLY A 484 23.66 -18.53 -9.05
CA GLY A 484 22.57 -19.47 -9.32
C GLY A 484 22.71 -20.75 -8.50
N ILE A 485 21.62 -21.19 -7.87
CA ILE A 485 21.59 -22.32 -6.91
C ILE A 485 20.33 -23.20 -7.09
N ASN A 486 19.74 -23.23 -8.28
CA ASN A 486 18.57 -24.06 -8.62
C ASN A 486 18.78 -25.53 -8.17
N VAL A 487 17.74 -26.13 -7.58
CA VAL A 487 17.75 -27.55 -7.17
C VAL A 487 18.01 -28.50 -8.35
N TRP A 488 17.50 -28.12 -9.52
CA TRP A 488 17.74 -28.81 -10.78
C TRP A 488 17.81 -27.73 -11.87
N PRO A 489 19.00 -27.39 -12.41
CA PRO A 489 19.19 -26.28 -13.35
C PRO A 489 18.82 -26.68 -14.79
N ASP A 490 17.58 -27.12 -14.96
CA ASP A 490 16.96 -27.50 -16.23
C ASP A 490 15.91 -26.44 -16.59
N ASN A 491 15.81 -26.05 -17.88
CA ASN A 491 14.98 -24.92 -18.29
C ASN A 491 13.70 -25.42 -19.00
N PRO A 492 12.52 -25.36 -18.34
CA PRO A 492 11.31 -25.98 -18.84
C PRO A 492 10.49 -25.08 -19.79
N MET A 493 11.06 -23.96 -20.25
CA MET A 493 10.34 -22.96 -21.05
C MET A 493 9.67 -23.60 -22.28
N GLY A 494 8.36 -23.43 -22.42
CA GLY A 494 7.57 -24.02 -23.51
C GLY A 494 6.98 -25.40 -23.21
N TYR A 495 7.36 -26.08 -22.12
CA TYR A 495 6.79 -27.37 -21.71
C TYR A 495 5.70 -27.23 -20.64
N GLY A 496 4.77 -28.19 -20.61
CA GLY A 496 3.91 -28.41 -19.45
C GLY A 496 4.70 -28.93 -18.24
N ALA A 497 4.12 -28.85 -17.04
CA ALA A 497 4.77 -29.29 -15.80
C ALA A 497 5.17 -30.79 -15.78
N GLU A 498 4.71 -31.59 -16.73
CA GLU A 498 5.16 -32.98 -16.95
C GLU A 498 6.59 -33.11 -17.50
N GLY A 499 7.15 -32.04 -18.09
CA GLY A 499 8.57 -32.00 -18.48
C GLY A 499 9.52 -31.78 -17.29
N MET A 500 9.00 -31.38 -16.13
CA MET A 500 9.81 -31.03 -14.95
C MET A 500 10.06 -32.24 -14.05
N LYS A 501 11.34 -32.58 -13.85
CA LYS A 501 11.78 -33.57 -12.83
C LYS A 501 11.29 -33.21 -11.43
N TYR A 502 11.37 -31.93 -11.06
CA TYR A 502 10.83 -31.38 -9.81
C TYR A 502 9.95 -30.18 -10.15
N ARG A 503 8.67 -30.22 -9.79
CA ARG A 503 7.69 -29.20 -10.19
C ARG A 503 7.73 -28.02 -9.23
N PHE A 504 8.29 -26.89 -9.67
CA PHE A 504 8.31 -25.63 -8.93
C PHE A 504 7.17 -24.72 -9.38
N GLN A 505 6.51 -24.08 -8.41
CA GLN A 505 5.44 -23.11 -8.66
C GLN A 505 6.02 -21.71 -8.87
N TRP A 506 5.31 -20.84 -9.60
CA TRP A 506 5.58 -19.39 -9.67
C TRP A 506 5.88 -18.74 -8.31
N ASN A 507 5.26 -19.22 -7.23
CA ASN A 507 5.44 -18.70 -5.87
C ASN A 507 5.97 -19.74 -4.84
N PHE A 508 6.95 -20.57 -5.24
CA PHE A 508 7.45 -21.67 -4.40
C PHE A 508 8.07 -21.22 -3.05
N PRO A 509 7.85 -21.95 -1.93
CA PRO A 509 8.42 -21.62 -0.62
C PRO A 509 9.95 -21.74 -0.53
N ILE A 510 10.58 -20.74 0.10
CA ILE A 510 12.01 -20.70 0.46
C ILE A 510 12.12 -20.10 1.87
N PHE A 511 12.81 -20.76 2.80
CA PHE A 511 13.01 -20.25 4.17
C PHE A 511 14.16 -20.98 4.89
N PHE A 512 14.83 -20.32 5.83
CA PHE A 512 15.74 -20.98 6.78
C PHE A 512 14.99 -21.65 7.93
N SER A 513 15.58 -22.69 8.51
CA SER A 513 15.11 -23.28 9.77
C SER A 513 15.20 -22.25 10.91
N LYS A 514 14.18 -22.26 11.75
CA LYS A 514 14.07 -21.51 13.01
C LYS A 514 14.95 -22.10 14.11
N HIS A 515 15.48 -23.31 13.91
CA HIS A 515 16.25 -24.09 14.90
C HIS A 515 17.67 -24.44 14.44
N ASN A 516 18.05 -24.14 13.19
CA ASN A 516 19.40 -24.33 12.65
C ASN A 516 19.65 -23.30 11.53
N THR A 517 20.54 -22.36 11.79
CA THR A 517 20.83 -21.23 10.91
C THR A 517 21.42 -21.61 9.54
N GLN A 518 22.06 -22.78 9.42
CA GLN A 518 22.63 -23.27 8.16
C GLN A 518 21.60 -23.98 7.26
N LYS A 519 20.46 -24.43 7.80
CA LYS A 519 19.45 -25.19 7.05
C LYS A 519 18.54 -24.27 6.23
N LEU A 520 18.83 -24.16 4.94
CA LEU A 520 17.96 -23.53 3.95
C LEU A 520 17.02 -24.56 3.33
N TYR A 521 15.71 -24.31 3.36
CA TYR A 521 14.68 -25.10 2.69
C TYR A 521 14.21 -24.45 1.39
N THR A 522 13.91 -25.28 0.39
CA THR A 522 13.15 -24.90 -0.81
C THR A 522 12.25 -26.05 -1.25
N LEU A 523 11.08 -25.73 -1.82
CA LEU A 523 10.01 -26.71 -2.05
C LEU A 523 9.57 -26.77 -3.52
N SER A 524 9.46 -27.99 -4.05
CA SER A 524 8.80 -28.33 -5.32
C SER A 524 7.53 -29.13 -5.00
N ASN A 525 7.19 -30.15 -5.79
CA ASN A 525 6.43 -31.30 -5.32
C ASN A 525 7.11 -32.11 -4.17
N HIS A 526 8.41 -31.88 -3.92
CA HIS A 526 9.20 -32.44 -2.81
C HIS A 526 9.74 -31.33 -1.89
N VAL A 527 10.13 -31.69 -0.66
CA VAL A 527 10.90 -30.83 0.24
C VAL A 527 12.40 -31.06 0.02
N HIS A 528 13.12 -29.99 -0.28
CA HIS A 528 14.59 -29.98 -0.44
C HIS A 528 15.23 -29.15 0.68
N VAL A 529 16.40 -29.58 1.14
CA VAL A 529 17.21 -28.88 2.14
C VAL A 529 18.67 -28.74 1.67
N SER A 530 19.30 -27.61 1.99
CA SER A 530 20.73 -27.37 1.83
C SER A 530 21.31 -26.91 3.17
N GLU A 531 22.53 -27.35 3.46
CA GLU A 531 23.35 -26.92 4.61
C GLU A 531 24.64 -26.24 4.13
N ASN A 532 24.70 -25.85 2.85
CA ASN A 532 25.86 -25.25 2.20
C ASN A 532 25.46 -24.18 1.16
N GLU A 533 24.57 -23.27 1.57
CA GLU A 533 24.18 -22.07 0.81
C GLU A 533 23.64 -22.34 -0.62
N GLY A 534 23.06 -23.53 -0.83
CA GLY A 534 22.54 -23.97 -2.14
C GLY A 534 23.59 -24.61 -3.07
N GLN A 535 24.81 -24.91 -2.59
CA GLN A 535 25.82 -25.67 -3.33
C GLN A 535 25.38 -27.11 -3.62
N SER A 536 24.57 -27.70 -2.74
CA SER A 536 23.91 -29.00 -2.96
C SER A 536 22.58 -29.08 -2.23
N TRP A 537 21.66 -29.88 -2.75
CA TRP A 537 20.32 -30.06 -2.21
C TRP A 537 20.02 -31.55 -1.94
N LYS A 538 19.52 -31.84 -0.74
CA LYS A 538 19.03 -33.17 -0.32
C LYS A 538 17.51 -33.18 -0.30
N ILE A 539 16.89 -34.20 -0.87
CA ILE A 539 15.45 -34.46 -0.76
C ILE A 539 15.17 -35.09 0.61
N ILE A 540 14.13 -34.59 1.30
CA ILE A 540 13.64 -35.14 2.57
C ILE A 540 12.14 -35.48 2.56
N SER A 541 11.55 -35.71 1.38
CA SER A 541 10.17 -36.19 1.25
C SER A 541 9.93 -37.02 -0.02
N PRO A 542 8.91 -37.89 -0.04
CA PRO A 542 8.30 -38.34 -1.30
C PRO A 542 7.63 -37.16 -2.04
N ASP A 543 6.97 -37.42 -3.17
CA ASP A 543 6.04 -36.43 -3.73
C ASP A 543 4.86 -36.27 -2.76
N LEU A 544 4.66 -35.06 -2.24
CA LEU A 544 3.62 -34.73 -1.24
C LEU A 544 2.40 -34.04 -1.87
N THR A 545 2.16 -34.31 -3.15
CA THR A 545 1.07 -33.75 -3.96
C THR A 545 0.20 -34.88 -4.53
N ARG A 546 -0.95 -34.55 -5.13
CA ARG A 546 -1.81 -35.54 -5.81
C ARG A 546 -1.25 -35.99 -7.17
N ASN A 547 -0.28 -35.25 -7.72
CA ASN A 547 0.43 -35.57 -8.97
C ASN A 547 -0.50 -36.03 -10.11
N ASP A 548 -1.60 -35.32 -10.34
CA ASP A 548 -2.64 -35.69 -11.32
C ASP A 548 -2.13 -35.43 -12.75
N PRO A 549 -1.81 -36.46 -13.57
CA PRO A 549 -1.14 -36.25 -14.86
C PRO A 549 -1.98 -35.48 -15.88
N LYS A 550 -3.30 -35.35 -15.65
CA LYS A 550 -4.20 -34.54 -16.48
C LYS A 550 -4.07 -33.03 -16.24
N LYS A 551 -3.34 -32.64 -15.18
CA LYS A 551 -3.10 -31.24 -14.78
C LYS A 551 -1.67 -30.77 -15.01
N LEU A 552 -0.81 -31.64 -15.53
CA LEU A 552 0.61 -31.35 -15.80
C LEU A 552 0.90 -31.04 -17.29
N LYS A 553 -0.15 -30.99 -18.10
CA LYS A 553 -0.07 -30.84 -19.56
C LYS A 553 0.21 -29.40 -20.00
N SER A 554 0.55 -29.25 -21.28
CA SER A 554 0.67 -27.95 -21.95
C SER A 554 -0.59 -27.08 -21.78
N SER A 555 -0.39 -25.77 -21.66
CA SER A 555 -1.40 -24.73 -21.47
C SER A 555 -1.47 -23.78 -22.68
N GLY A 556 -2.60 -23.11 -22.85
CA GLY A 556 -2.83 -22.05 -23.85
C GLY A 556 -4.05 -22.32 -24.74
N GLY A 557 -4.36 -23.59 -25.02
CA GLY A 557 -5.58 -24.00 -25.72
C GLY A 557 -5.32 -24.50 -27.15
N PRO A 558 -6.30 -24.39 -28.08
CA PRO A 558 -6.19 -24.93 -29.44
C PRO A 558 -5.36 -24.10 -30.43
N ILE A 559 -4.99 -22.85 -30.10
CA ILE A 559 -4.32 -21.93 -31.05
C ILE A 559 -2.86 -21.65 -30.63
N THR A 560 -2.67 -20.81 -29.61
CA THR A 560 -1.36 -20.51 -29.02
C THR A 560 -1.14 -21.33 -27.75
N GLN A 561 0.10 -21.71 -27.46
CA GLN A 561 0.47 -22.25 -26.14
C GLN A 561 1.04 -21.13 -25.26
N ASP A 562 0.82 -21.21 -23.95
CA ASP A 562 1.40 -20.33 -22.94
C ASP A 562 1.87 -21.20 -21.76
N ASN A 563 3.18 -21.52 -21.78
CA ASN A 563 3.87 -22.44 -20.87
C ASN A 563 5.02 -21.69 -20.18
N THR A 564 4.68 -20.65 -19.42
CA THR A 564 5.64 -19.81 -18.68
C THR A 564 5.88 -20.31 -17.25
N GLY A 565 4.96 -21.11 -16.70
CA GLY A 565 5.05 -21.71 -15.38
C GLY A 565 4.08 -21.17 -14.33
N VAL A 566 3.23 -20.18 -14.65
CA VAL A 566 2.17 -19.72 -13.73
C VAL A 566 1.15 -20.84 -13.49
N GLU A 567 0.98 -21.68 -14.51
CA GLU A 567 0.05 -22.80 -14.62
C GLU A 567 0.62 -24.11 -14.05
N TYR A 568 1.87 -24.12 -13.58
CA TYR A 568 2.45 -25.31 -12.96
C TYR A 568 1.74 -25.59 -11.63
N TYR A 569 1.37 -26.87 -11.46
CA TYR A 569 0.40 -27.35 -10.48
C TYR A 569 0.81 -28.74 -9.97
N SER A 570 0.16 -29.23 -8.91
CA SER A 570 0.65 -30.34 -8.09
C SER A 570 2.06 -30.05 -7.58
N THR A 571 2.17 -28.94 -6.84
CA THR A 571 3.37 -28.43 -6.16
C THR A 571 3.08 -28.13 -4.69
N LEU A 572 4.10 -28.09 -3.83
CA LEU A 572 3.98 -27.56 -2.46
C LEU A 572 4.03 -26.03 -2.51
N PHE A 573 2.97 -25.40 -1.99
CA PHE A 573 2.69 -23.98 -2.18
C PHE A 573 2.90 -23.15 -0.90
N SER A 574 2.77 -23.78 0.27
CA SER A 574 3.09 -23.17 1.56
C SER A 574 3.68 -24.21 2.52
N ALA A 575 4.52 -23.73 3.44
CA ALA A 575 5.14 -24.54 4.47
C ALA A 575 5.52 -23.67 5.67
N SER A 576 5.62 -24.30 6.84
CA SER A 576 6.19 -23.68 8.04
C SER A 576 6.74 -24.77 8.95
N GLU A 577 8.01 -24.65 9.31
CA GLU A 577 8.58 -25.38 10.43
C GLU A 577 7.89 -24.94 11.74
N SER A 578 7.80 -25.80 12.75
CA SER A 578 7.25 -25.42 14.05
C SER A 578 8.08 -24.32 14.70
N LYS A 579 7.43 -23.36 15.37
CA LYS A 579 8.13 -22.31 16.13
C LYS A 579 8.68 -22.82 17.47
N ILE A 580 8.32 -24.04 17.86
CA ILE A 580 8.53 -24.60 19.20
C ILE A 580 9.36 -25.89 19.15
N ASN A 581 9.11 -26.78 18.18
CA ASN A 581 9.75 -28.09 18.09
C ASN A 581 10.69 -28.19 16.87
N ASN A 582 11.96 -28.51 17.11
CA ASN A 582 12.99 -28.63 16.07
C ASN A 582 12.93 -29.92 15.23
N LYS A 583 11.85 -30.71 15.35
CA LYS A 583 11.59 -31.92 14.54
C LYS A 583 10.35 -31.82 13.65
N GLU A 584 9.58 -30.73 13.75
CA GLU A 584 8.27 -30.56 13.13
C GLU A 584 8.33 -29.65 11.89
N LEU A 585 7.95 -30.19 10.73
CA LEU A 585 7.75 -29.41 9.50
C LEU A 585 6.39 -29.74 8.87
N TRP A 586 5.61 -28.68 8.65
CA TRP A 586 4.28 -28.72 8.05
C TRP A 586 4.34 -28.17 6.62
N VAL A 587 3.72 -28.84 5.64
CA VAL A 587 3.67 -28.42 4.23
C VAL A 587 2.26 -28.61 3.65
N ALA A 588 1.89 -27.80 2.65
CA ALA A 588 0.60 -27.92 1.96
C ALA A 588 0.71 -27.57 0.46
N SER A 589 -0.11 -28.23 -0.36
CA SER A 589 -0.05 -28.16 -1.83
C SER A 589 -1.07 -27.20 -2.46
N ASP A 590 -0.84 -26.87 -3.73
CA ASP A 590 -1.82 -26.21 -4.59
C ASP A 590 -3.00 -27.13 -5.00
N ASP A 591 -2.82 -28.44 -4.89
CA ASP A 591 -3.79 -29.48 -5.23
C ASP A 591 -4.54 -30.07 -4.04
N GLY A 592 -4.46 -29.42 -2.88
CA GLY A 592 -5.34 -29.69 -1.74
C GLY A 592 -4.93 -30.87 -0.88
N LEU A 593 -3.63 -31.03 -0.62
CA LEU A 593 -3.07 -31.88 0.44
C LEU A 593 -2.35 -31.05 1.50
N VAL A 594 -2.29 -31.59 2.73
CA VAL A 594 -1.54 -31.06 3.86
C VAL A 594 -0.80 -32.22 4.53
N HIS A 595 0.49 -32.04 4.78
CA HIS A 595 1.36 -33.07 5.35
C HIS A 595 2.21 -32.53 6.50
N LEU A 596 2.54 -33.43 7.44
CA LEU A 596 3.34 -33.16 8.62
C LEU A 596 4.42 -34.23 8.78
N THR A 597 5.67 -33.81 9.00
CA THR A 597 6.72 -34.66 9.57
C THR A 597 7.00 -34.25 11.01
N ARG A 598 7.27 -35.23 11.88
CA ARG A 598 7.67 -35.03 13.29
C ARG A 598 9.07 -35.60 13.58
N ASN A 599 9.80 -35.91 12.51
CA ASN A 599 11.14 -36.49 12.49
C ASN A 599 11.96 -36.00 11.27
N MET A 600 11.88 -34.69 10.99
CA MET A 600 12.69 -34.00 9.97
C MET A 600 12.72 -34.66 8.57
N GLY A 601 11.62 -35.28 8.17
CA GLY A 601 11.39 -35.82 6.83
C GLY A 601 11.61 -37.32 6.67
N GLU A 602 12.07 -38.03 7.72
CA GLU A 602 12.16 -39.50 7.72
C GLU A 602 10.79 -40.16 7.46
N SER A 603 9.70 -39.56 7.96
CA SER A 603 8.33 -39.98 7.67
C SER A 603 7.37 -38.79 7.59
N TRP A 604 6.29 -38.95 6.83
CA TRP A 604 5.29 -37.89 6.57
C TRP A 604 3.87 -38.43 6.73
N GLU A 605 3.08 -37.76 7.56
CA GLU A 605 1.68 -38.04 7.84
C GLU A 605 0.79 -37.14 6.96
N ASN A 606 -0.30 -37.68 6.40
CA ASN A 606 -1.28 -36.89 5.65
C ASN A 606 -2.37 -36.42 6.61
N ILE A 607 -2.45 -35.11 6.82
CA ILE A 607 -3.30 -34.45 7.80
C ILE A 607 -4.29 -33.49 7.13
N THR A 608 -4.68 -33.78 5.89
CA THR A 608 -5.55 -32.92 5.07
C THR A 608 -6.94 -32.76 5.70
N PRO A 609 -7.47 -31.52 5.86
CA PRO A 609 -8.84 -31.30 6.33
C PRO A 609 -9.89 -32.01 5.45
N ILE A 610 -10.54 -33.05 5.99
CA ILE A 610 -11.50 -33.90 5.24
C ILE A 610 -12.69 -33.11 4.69
N GLN A 611 -13.08 -32.02 5.38
CA GLN A 611 -14.16 -31.13 4.98
C GLN A 611 -13.75 -30.02 3.98
N ALA A 612 -12.50 -29.99 3.52
CA ALA A 612 -12.05 -29.02 2.52
C ALA A 612 -12.38 -29.47 1.08
N PRO A 613 -12.58 -28.54 0.14
CA PRO A 613 -12.64 -28.88 -1.28
C PRO A 613 -11.37 -29.64 -1.72
N LYS A 614 -11.55 -30.76 -2.44
CA LYS A 614 -10.47 -31.72 -2.79
C LYS A 614 -9.21 -31.09 -3.41
N PHE A 615 -9.37 -29.97 -4.11
CA PHE A 615 -8.31 -29.26 -4.83
C PHE A 615 -8.18 -27.79 -4.36
N LEU A 616 -8.37 -27.54 -3.07
CA LEU A 616 -8.18 -26.22 -2.45
C LEU A 616 -6.68 -25.84 -2.47
N MET A 617 -6.34 -24.69 -3.04
CA MET A 617 -4.96 -24.20 -3.08
C MET A 617 -4.59 -23.60 -1.72
N TYR A 618 -3.70 -24.24 -0.96
CA TYR A 618 -3.28 -23.76 0.36
C TYR A 618 -2.21 -22.66 0.25
N ASN A 619 -2.68 -21.43 0.08
CA ASN A 619 -1.85 -20.24 -0.15
C ASN A 619 -1.00 -19.83 1.07
N SER A 620 -1.47 -20.13 2.29
CA SER A 620 -0.70 -19.94 3.54
C SER A 620 -0.93 -21.07 4.55
N LEU A 621 0.14 -21.42 5.26
CA LEU A 621 0.17 -22.30 6.42
C LEU A 621 0.91 -21.57 7.55
N GLU A 622 0.36 -21.57 8.76
CA GLU A 622 0.91 -20.88 9.92
C GLU A 622 0.97 -21.85 11.12
N THR A 623 2.18 -22.18 11.58
CA THR A 623 2.39 -22.93 12.84
C THR A 623 2.32 -21.98 14.03
N SER A 624 1.69 -22.39 15.13
CA SER A 624 1.51 -21.49 16.28
C SER A 624 2.81 -21.20 17.03
N SER A 625 2.84 -20.00 17.63
CA SER A 625 3.89 -19.48 18.51
C SER A 625 3.73 -19.96 19.96
N PHE A 626 2.58 -20.55 20.31
CA PHE A 626 2.19 -20.87 21.69
C PHE A 626 1.94 -22.36 21.95
N ASN A 627 1.65 -23.16 20.91
CA ASN A 627 1.30 -24.58 21.04
C ASN A 627 1.69 -25.36 19.76
N SER A 628 2.52 -26.40 19.86
CA SER A 628 2.99 -27.19 18.71
C SER A 628 1.89 -28.00 18.02
N GLU A 629 0.82 -28.37 18.73
CA GLU A 629 -0.33 -29.09 18.15
C GLU A 629 -1.22 -28.17 17.29
N LYS A 630 -1.03 -26.85 17.41
CA LYS A 630 -1.90 -25.81 16.83
C LYS A 630 -1.32 -25.22 15.55
N ALA A 631 -2.11 -25.30 14.48
CA ALA A 631 -1.77 -24.70 13.19
C ALA A 631 -3.02 -24.17 12.47
N TYR A 632 -2.78 -23.23 11.55
CA TYR A 632 -3.82 -22.56 10.76
C TYR A 632 -3.50 -22.67 9.26
N LEU A 633 -4.55 -22.75 8.45
CA LEU A 633 -4.47 -22.79 6.99
C LEU A 633 -5.34 -21.69 6.39
N ALA A 634 -4.84 -21.02 5.35
CA ALA A 634 -5.64 -20.19 4.45
C ALA A 634 -5.56 -20.78 3.04
N GLY A 635 -6.72 -21.06 2.46
CA GLY A 635 -6.83 -21.60 1.10
C GLY A 635 -7.87 -20.88 0.25
N THR A 636 -7.83 -21.14 -1.05
CA THR A 636 -8.81 -20.64 -2.03
C THR A 636 -8.98 -21.59 -3.21
N ILE A 637 -10.14 -21.54 -3.87
CA ILE A 637 -10.45 -22.30 -5.09
C ILE A 637 -11.13 -21.41 -6.15
N TYR A 638 -10.92 -20.08 -6.06
CA TYR A 638 -11.52 -19.05 -6.92
C TYR A 638 -11.35 -19.29 -8.43
N LYS A 639 -10.26 -19.96 -8.83
CA LYS A 639 -9.99 -20.40 -10.21
C LYS A 639 -10.93 -21.49 -10.76
N THR A 640 -11.97 -21.85 -10.00
CA THR A 640 -13.13 -22.66 -10.43
C THR A 640 -14.44 -21.85 -10.46
N GLY A 641 -14.38 -20.58 -10.06
CA GLY A 641 -15.52 -19.68 -9.90
C GLY A 641 -16.27 -19.82 -8.56
N ASP A 642 -15.62 -20.38 -7.54
CA ASP A 642 -16.09 -20.39 -6.14
C ASP A 642 -15.22 -19.44 -5.30
N PHE A 643 -15.81 -18.32 -4.88
CA PHE A 643 -15.14 -17.21 -4.21
C PHE A 643 -15.27 -17.27 -2.68
N SER A 644 -15.69 -18.41 -2.13
CA SER A 644 -15.88 -18.60 -0.69
C SER A 644 -14.58 -18.42 0.11
N PRO A 645 -14.62 -17.82 1.33
CA PRO A 645 -13.49 -17.84 2.24
C PRO A 645 -13.25 -19.26 2.80
N TYR A 646 -11.98 -19.65 2.94
CA TYR A 646 -11.54 -20.94 3.49
C TYR A 646 -10.34 -20.77 4.42
N LEU A 647 -10.64 -20.55 5.70
CA LEU A 647 -9.69 -20.61 6.80
C LEU A 647 -9.97 -21.85 7.64
N TYR A 648 -8.92 -22.56 8.05
CA TYR A 648 -9.01 -23.72 8.93
C TYR A 648 -8.03 -23.63 10.10
N LYS A 649 -8.36 -24.31 11.20
CA LYS A 649 -7.57 -24.42 12.42
C LYS A 649 -7.57 -25.85 12.93
N THR A 650 -6.42 -26.34 13.39
CA THR A 650 -6.27 -27.56 14.19
C THR A 650 -5.67 -27.21 15.56
N THR A 651 -5.86 -28.09 16.54
CA THR A 651 -5.23 -28.05 17.87
C THR A 651 -4.81 -29.45 18.33
N ASP A 652 -4.56 -30.37 17.39
CA ASP A 652 -4.30 -31.80 17.67
C ASP A 652 -3.33 -32.47 16.66
N TYR A 653 -2.41 -31.67 16.08
CA TYR A 653 -1.52 -32.04 14.96
C TYR A 653 -2.26 -32.37 13.64
N GLY A 654 -3.45 -31.81 13.41
CA GLY A 654 -4.20 -31.95 12.15
C GLY A 654 -5.05 -33.22 12.06
N LYS A 655 -5.24 -33.96 13.16
CA LYS A 655 -6.18 -35.10 13.24
C LYS A 655 -7.62 -34.61 13.10
N SER A 656 -7.92 -33.43 13.60
CA SER A 656 -9.17 -32.72 13.34
C SER A 656 -8.92 -31.26 12.96
N TRP A 657 -9.86 -30.72 12.19
CA TRP A 657 -9.82 -29.35 11.69
C TRP A 657 -11.19 -28.69 11.84
N LYS A 658 -11.19 -27.39 12.14
CA LYS A 658 -12.39 -26.55 12.20
C LYS A 658 -12.30 -25.44 11.14
N LYS A 659 -13.38 -25.22 10.38
CA LYS A 659 -13.48 -24.04 9.48
C LYS A 659 -13.77 -22.79 10.34
N ILE A 660 -12.98 -21.74 10.15
CA ILE A 660 -12.97 -20.53 11.00
C ILE A 660 -13.13 -19.26 10.17
N VAL A 661 -14.32 -19.02 9.60
CA VAL A 661 -14.58 -17.91 8.66
C VAL A 661 -15.76 -16.99 9.04
N ASN A 662 -16.33 -17.15 10.24
CA ASN A 662 -17.50 -16.37 10.65
C ASN A 662 -17.18 -14.87 10.65
N GLY A 663 -17.91 -14.05 9.88
CA GLY A 663 -17.67 -12.61 9.75
C GLY A 663 -16.90 -12.18 8.49
N ILE A 664 -16.33 -13.12 7.74
CA ILE A 664 -15.80 -12.87 6.39
C ILE A 664 -16.92 -13.14 5.36
N PRO A 665 -17.24 -12.22 4.43
CA PRO A 665 -18.29 -12.43 3.43
C PRO A 665 -17.96 -13.52 2.39
N ASP A 666 -18.99 -14.16 1.83
CA ASP A 666 -18.87 -15.32 0.93
C ASP A 666 -18.20 -15.05 -0.44
N GLU A 667 -17.90 -13.79 -0.78
CA GLU A 667 -17.15 -13.40 -1.99
C GLU A 667 -15.73 -12.88 -1.66
N HIS A 668 -15.34 -12.84 -0.38
CA HIS A 668 -14.04 -12.37 0.09
C HIS A 668 -13.10 -13.58 0.29
N PHE A 669 -12.73 -14.26 -0.80
CA PHE A 669 -11.85 -15.42 -0.71
C PHE A 669 -10.52 -15.07 -0.05
N THR A 670 -10.02 -16.02 0.74
CA THR A 670 -8.90 -15.84 1.66
C THR A 670 -7.57 -16.22 1.02
N ARG A 671 -6.56 -15.37 1.22
CA ARG A 671 -5.21 -15.53 0.66
C ARG A 671 -4.17 -15.84 1.75
N VAL A 672 -4.26 -15.20 2.92
CA VAL A 672 -3.28 -15.36 4.01
C VAL A 672 -3.93 -15.29 5.39
N LEU A 673 -3.33 -15.98 6.38
CA LEU A 673 -3.63 -15.89 7.80
C LEU A 673 -2.30 -15.88 8.58
N ARG A 674 -2.17 -15.00 9.58
CA ARG A 674 -1.05 -14.96 10.56
C ARG A 674 -1.58 -14.95 11.98
N GLU A 675 -0.92 -15.68 12.88
CA GLU A 675 -1.10 -15.56 14.34
C GLU A 675 -0.17 -14.46 14.88
N ASP A 676 -0.66 -13.64 15.80
CA ASP A 676 0.17 -12.64 16.49
C ASP A 676 1.14 -13.31 17.48
N PRO A 677 2.47 -13.20 17.30
CA PRO A 677 3.44 -13.87 18.17
C PRO A 677 3.51 -13.28 19.58
N SER A 678 2.86 -12.14 19.85
CA SER A 678 2.82 -11.50 21.18
C SER A 678 1.47 -11.60 21.88
N LYS A 679 0.42 -12.14 21.24
CA LYS A 679 -0.90 -12.36 21.86
C LYS A 679 -1.63 -13.55 21.26
N GLU A 680 -1.70 -14.64 22.02
CA GLU A 680 -2.45 -15.83 21.61
C GLU A 680 -3.92 -15.50 21.28
N GLY A 681 -4.41 -16.07 20.19
CA GLY A 681 -5.78 -15.89 19.70
C GLY A 681 -6.06 -14.57 18.97
N LEU A 682 -5.09 -13.66 18.90
CA LEU A 682 -5.14 -12.53 17.97
C LEU A 682 -4.62 -12.99 16.61
N LEU A 683 -5.48 -12.97 15.60
CA LEU A 683 -5.17 -13.43 14.24
C LEU A 683 -5.49 -12.33 13.21
N TYR A 684 -4.72 -12.28 12.12
CA TYR A 684 -4.95 -11.39 10.98
C TYR A 684 -5.14 -12.21 9.71
N ALA A 685 -6.11 -11.85 8.86
CA ALA A 685 -6.39 -12.55 7.61
C ALA A 685 -6.51 -11.58 6.42
N GLY A 686 -5.83 -11.90 5.32
CA GLY A 686 -5.87 -11.16 4.06
C GLY A 686 -6.79 -11.83 3.05
N THR A 687 -7.58 -11.02 2.34
CA THR A 687 -8.57 -11.45 1.34
C THR A 687 -8.42 -10.67 0.03
N GLU A 688 -9.18 -11.04 -0.99
CA GLU A 688 -9.29 -10.32 -2.28
C GLU A 688 -9.67 -8.83 -2.14
N TYR A 689 -10.33 -8.45 -1.04
CA TYR A 689 -10.90 -7.11 -0.87
C TYR A 689 -10.47 -6.41 0.42
N GLY A 690 -9.36 -6.83 1.04
CA GLY A 690 -8.84 -6.21 2.25
C GLY A 690 -8.57 -7.17 3.40
N ILE A 691 -8.46 -6.61 4.61
CA ILE A 691 -7.92 -7.28 5.80
C ILE A 691 -8.94 -7.41 6.94
N TYR A 692 -8.84 -8.52 7.69
CA TYR A 692 -9.69 -8.88 8.81
C TYR A 692 -8.85 -9.22 10.06
N VAL A 693 -9.45 -9.03 11.24
CA VAL A 693 -8.85 -9.36 12.55
C VAL A 693 -9.80 -10.25 13.37
N SER A 694 -9.25 -11.27 14.00
CA SER A 694 -9.93 -12.15 14.98
C SER A 694 -9.36 -11.87 16.36
N TYR A 695 -10.24 -11.68 17.36
CA TYR A 695 -9.86 -11.49 18.77
C TYR A 695 -10.19 -12.71 19.66
N ASP A 696 -10.66 -13.80 19.05
CA ASP A 696 -11.14 -15.02 19.70
C ASP A 696 -10.66 -16.29 18.99
N ASP A 697 -9.42 -16.27 18.49
CA ASP A 697 -8.70 -17.43 17.93
C ASP A 697 -9.45 -18.14 16.78
N GLY A 698 -10.08 -17.34 15.91
CA GLY A 698 -10.78 -17.75 14.71
C GLY A 698 -12.30 -18.01 14.88
N GLU A 699 -12.87 -17.84 16.08
CA GLU A 699 -14.31 -18.02 16.27
C GLU A 699 -15.13 -16.93 15.55
N SER A 700 -14.63 -15.70 15.47
CA SER A 700 -15.21 -14.61 14.68
C SER A 700 -14.18 -13.59 14.16
N TRP A 701 -14.45 -13.04 12.98
CA TRP A 701 -13.63 -12.06 12.27
C TRP A 701 -14.36 -10.73 12.13
N ASN A 702 -13.62 -9.65 12.29
CA ASN A 702 -14.07 -8.27 12.13
C ASN A 702 -13.25 -7.62 11.00
N SER A 703 -13.83 -6.71 10.22
CA SER A 703 -13.05 -5.95 9.23
C SER A 703 -12.04 -5.07 9.94
N PHE A 704 -10.81 -5.04 9.42
CA PHE A 704 -9.70 -4.27 9.99
C PHE A 704 -9.14 -3.25 8.98
N GLN A 705 -9.98 -2.80 8.05
CA GLN A 705 -9.57 -2.06 6.86
C GLN A 705 -8.93 -0.69 7.15
N LYS A 706 -9.50 0.07 8.11
CA LYS A 706 -9.01 1.39 8.51
C LYS A 706 -8.83 2.30 7.28
N ASN A 707 -7.65 2.90 7.09
CA ASN A 707 -7.30 3.72 5.93
C ASN A 707 -6.56 2.97 4.82
N LEU A 708 -6.53 1.63 4.84
CA LEU A 708 -5.94 0.83 3.77
C LEU A 708 -6.88 0.83 2.54
N PRO A 709 -6.39 1.01 1.30
CA PRO A 709 -7.20 0.87 0.09
C PRO A 709 -7.88 -0.49 -0.04
N ARG A 710 -9.01 -0.57 -0.75
CA ARG A 710 -9.65 -1.86 -1.08
C ARG A 710 -8.85 -2.57 -2.18
N VAL A 711 -7.86 -3.36 -1.78
CA VAL A 711 -6.89 -4.05 -2.66
C VAL A 711 -6.75 -5.53 -2.24
N PRO A 712 -6.41 -6.46 -3.16
CA PRO A 712 -6.09 -7.84 -2.78
C PRO A 712 -4.87 -7.90 -1.86
N ILE A 713 -5.04 -8.55 -0.71
CA ILE A 713 -3.98 -8.77 0.28
C ILE A 713 -3.35 -10.14 0.03
N THR A 714 -2.12 -10.16 -0.45
CA THR A 714 -1.44 -11.38 -0.89
C THR A 714 -0.71 -12.08 0.25
N ASP A 715 -0.05 -11.31 1.10
CA ASP A 715 0.72 -11.82 2.24
C ASP A 715 0.82 -10.78 3.37
N ILE A 716 1.11 -11.25 4.58
CA ILE A 716 1.19 -10.45 5.81
C ILE A 716 2.41 -10.95 6.60
N LYS A 717 3.21 -10.02 7.15
CA LYS A 717 4.33 -10.31 8.06
C LYS A 717 4.20 -9.48 9.33
N ILE A 718 4.55 -10.06 10.48
CA ILE A 718 4.67 -9.33 11.74
C ILE A 718 6.15 -9.23 12.09
N LYS A 719 6.63 -8.01 12.37
CA LYS A 719 8.01 -7.71 12.78
C LYS A 719 7.98 -6.61 13.83
N ASP A 720 8.59 -6.85 14.98
CA ASP A 720 8.77 -5.91 16.09
C ASP A 720 7.47 -5.16 16.48
N ASN A 721 6.37 -5.90 16.67
CA ASN A 721 5.01 -5.39 16.94
C ASN A 721 4.45 -4.44 15.87
N SER A 722 4.81 -4.67 14.61
CA SER A 722 4.34 -3.94 13.43
C SER A 722 3.72 -4.94 12.44
N LEU A 723 2.58 -4.59 11.84
CA LEU A 723 1.86 -5.43 10.86
C LEU A 723 2.15 -4.94 9.45
N ILE A 724 2.99 -5.68 8.72
CA ILE A 724 3.38 -5.39 7.34
C ILE A 724 2.43 -6.15 6.41
N VAL A 725 1.93 -5.45 5.39
CA VAL A 725 0.91 -5.93 4.46
C VAL A 725 1.44 -5.80 3.02
N ALA A 726 1.54 -6.93 2.33
CA ALA A 726 1.77 -6.97 0.89
C ALA A 726 0.43 -6.85 0.15
N THR A 727 0.40 -5.98 -0.86
CA THR A 727 -0.78 -5.77 -1.70
C THR A 727 -0.46 -6.09 -3.16
N GLN A 728 -1.44 -6.62 -3.89
CA GLN A 728 -1.34 -6.78 -5.34
C GLN A 728 -1.89 -5.52 -6.03
N GLY A 729 -1.15 -4.40 -6.00
CA GLY A 729 -1.52 -3.17 -6.73
C GLY A 729 -1.43 -1.84 -5.98
N ARG A 730 -1.02 -1.82 -4.71
CA ARG A 730 -0.86 -0.61 -3.88
C ARG A 730 0.45 -0.59 -3.08
N GLY A 731 1.46 -1.33 -3.52
CA GLY A 731 2.74 -1.44 -2.83
C GLY A 731 2.67 -2.10 -1.45
N ILE A 732 3.62 -1.76 -0.57
CA ILE A 732 3.72 -2.21 0.82
C ILE A 732 3.05 -1.20 1.74
N TRP A 733 2.26 -1.68 2.70
CA TRP A 733 1.70 -0.88 3.79
C TRP A 733 2.10 -1.46 5.15
N ILE A 734 2.17 -0.62 6.19
CA ILE A 734 2.47 -1.07 7.55
C ILE A 734 1.61 -0.37 8.60
N LEU A 735 1.21 -1.12 9.63
CA LEU A 735 0.64 -0.60 10.87
C LEU A 735 1.71 -0.72 11.97
N ASP A 736 2.34 0.40 12.36
CA ASP A 736 3.57 0.37 13.16
C ASP A 736 3.41 -0.02 14.63
N ASP A 737 2.19 -0.08 15.19
CA ASP A 737 2.00 -0.39 16.60
C ASP A 737 0.80 -1.31 16.88
N LEU A 738 1.07 -2.62 16.94
CA LEU A 738 0.14 -3.64 17.39
C LEU A 738 -0.06 -3.66 18.91
N THR A 739 0.76 -2.96 19.71
CA THR A 739 0.69 -3.06 21.18
C THR A 739 -0.61 -2.48 21.74
N VAL A 740 -1.29 -1.61 21.00
CA VAL A 740 -2.65 -1.16 21.29
C VAL A 740 -3.64 -2.34 21.23
N LEU A 741 -3.59 -3.17 20.17
CA LEU A 741 -4.41 -4.40 20.07
C LEU A 741 -4.04 -5.43 21.14
N HIS A 742 -2.75 -5.53 21.48
CA HIS A 742 -2.27 -6.39 22.56
C HIS A 742 -2.92 -6.03 23.90
N GLN A 743 -3.14 -4.74 24.15
CA GLN A 743 -3.75 -4.23 25.38
C GLN A 743 -5.30 -4.27 25.40
N LEU A 744 -5.96 -4.42 24.25
CA LEU A 744 -7.44 -4.47 24.18
C LEU A 744 -8.04 -5.60 25.01
N ASN A 745 -9.02 -5.24 25.84
CA ASN A 745 -9.80 -6.12 26.70
C ASN A 745 -11.18 -5.50 27.02
N LYS A 746 -12.13 -6.32 27.48
CA LYS A 746 -13.55 -5.93 27.67
C LYS A 746 -13.80 -4.85 28.73
N LYS A 747 -12.82 -4.49 29.58
CA LYS A 747 -12.98 -3.40 30.57
C LYS A 747 -12.70 -2.01 29.97
N ILE A 748 -11.83 -1.90 28.96
CA ILE A 748 -11.39 -0.62 28.38
C ILE A 748 -12.57 0.19 27.79
N ILE A 749 -13.56 -0.48 27.20
CA ILE A 749 -14.78 0.13 26.64
C ILE A 749 -15.56 0.96 27.70
N ASN A 750 -15.38 0.65 28.99
CA ASN A 750 -16.07 1.32 30.10
C ASN A 750 -15.22 2.37 30.83
N TYR A 751 -13.96 2.58 30.45
CA TYR A 751 -13.13 3.62 31.07
C TYR A 751 -13.41 4.99 30.43
N GLU A 752 -13.59 6.02 31.26
CA GLU A 752 -13.74 7.42 30.79
C GLU A 752 -12.46 7.92 30.10
N ILE A 753 -11.29 7.55 30.64
CA ILE A 753 -9.99 7.71 29.99
C ILE A 753 -9.19 6.40 30.02
N ASN A 754 -8.51 6.10 28.92
CA ASN A 754 -7.54 5.01 28.83
C ASN A 754 -6.23 5.52 28.23
N LEU A 755 -5.09 5.11 28.81
CA LEU A 755 -3.76 5.39 28.29
C LEU A 755 -3.09 4.06 28.00
N PHE A 756 -2.78 3.79 26.73
CA PHE A 756 -2.04 2.60 26.34
C PHE A 756 -0.56 2.77 26.70
N LYS A 757 0.09 1.69 27.14
CA LYS A 757 1.55 1.66 27.31
C LYS A 757 2.19 1.89 25.93
N PRO A 758 3.06 2.90 25.76
CA PRO A 758 3.76 3.13 24.50
C PRO A 758 4.66 1.96 24.09
N LYS A 759 4.79 1.73 22.79
CA LYS A 759 5.82 0.87 22.20
C LYS A 759 7.22 1.44 22.50
N LYS A 760 8.21 0.54 22.67
CA LYS A 760 9.63 0.95 22.81
C LYS A 760 10.03 1.83 21.62
N SER A 761 10.60 2.98 21.91
CA SER A 761 11.00 3.98 20.91
C SER A 761 12.51 4.08 20.84
N TYR A 762 13.07 4.46 19.70
CA TYR A 762 14.52 4.66 19.54
C TYR A 762 14.85 6.15 19.49
N ARG A 763 15.93 6.56 20.17
CA ARG A 763 16.51 7.89 19.98
C ARG A 763 17.21 7.92 18.61
N VAL A 764 16.59 8.54 17.61
CA VAL A 764 17.13 8.64 16.24
C VAL A 764 16.85 10.03 15.62
N ASN A 765 17.43 10.28 14.45
CA ASN A 765 17.15 11.44 13.60
C ASN A 765 16.04 11.18 12.57
N GLY A 766 15.65 12.24 11.85
CA GLY A 766 14.60 12.23 10.84
C GLY A 766 13.24 12.75 11.32
N TYR A 767 12.31 12.84 10.37
CA TYR A 767 10.93 13.30 10.51
C TYR A 767 9.98 12.31 9.81
N GLY A 768 8.67 12.43 10.01
CA GLY A 768 7.70 11.52 9.39
C GLY A 768 6.26 11.93 9.64
N GLY A 769 5.32 11.08 9.21
CA GLY A 769 3.88 11.34 9.31
C GLY A 769 3.30 12.22 8.19
N LEU A 770 4.14 12.79 7.32
CA LEU A 770 3.70 13.46 6.09
C LEU A 770 3.64 12.45 4.94
N SER A 771 2.57 12.52 4.14
CA SER A 771 2.41 11.79 2.88
C SER A 771 3.00 12.55 1.69
N SER A 772 3.43 11.84 0.65
CA SER A 772 3.87 12.42 -0.63
C SER A 772 3.12 11.75 -1.81
N LYS A 773 3.10 12.41 -2.97
CA LYS A 773 2.65 11.80 -4.24
C LYS A 773 3.75 10.98 -4.94
N THR A 774 4.99 11.03 -4.45
CA THR A 774 6.18 10.43 -5.10
C THR A 774 7.11 9.68 -4.15
N ALA A 775 6.75 9.55 -2.86
CA ALA A 775 7.61 8.91 -1.87
C ALA A 775 6.79 8.30 -0.71
N GLY A 776 7.32 7.23 -0.10
CA GLY A 776 6.68 6.56 1.03
C GLY A 776 6.62 7.43 2.28
N THR A 777 5.61 7.21 3.10
CA THR A 777 5.41 7.94 4.36
C THR A 777 6.39 7.42 5.41
N ASN A 778 7.31 8.28 5.87
CA ASN A 778 8.26 7.88 6.92
C ASN A 778 7.57 7.78 8.29
N LEU A 779 8.11 6.94 9.17
CA LEU A 779 7.64 6.80 10.55
C LEU A 779 7.90 8.09 11.34
N GLU A 780 6.90 8.55 12.08
CA GLU A 780 7.01 9.72 12.96
C GLU A 780 8.12 9.50 14.01
N ASN A 781 8.95 10.53 14.22
CA ASN A 781 10.12 10.41 15.08
C ASN A 781 9.84 10.90 16.50
N GLY A 782 10.01 10.02 17.49
CA GLY A 782 9.77 10.29 18.90
C GLY A 782 9.06 9.13 19.61
N VAL A 783 8.38 9.43 20.72
CA VAL A 783 7.55 8.49 21.47
C VAL A 783 6.11 8.66 21.02
N ILE A 784 5.55 7.62 20.39
CA ILE A 784 4.16 7.58 19.97
C ILE A 784 3.29 7.10 21.14
N VAL A 785 2.34 7.94 21.56
CA VAL A 785 1.43 7.70 22.68
C VAL A 785 0.00 7.58 22.15
N TYR A 786 -0.64 6.45 22.46
CA TYR A 786 -2.05 6.21 22.15
C TYR A 786 -2.91 6.32 23.41
N PHE A 787 -4.06 7.00 23.30
CA PHE A 787 -5.00 7.15 24.41
C PHE A 787 -6.44 7.29 23.91
N ASN A 788 -7.42 6.98 24.77
CA ASN A 788 -8.84 7.10 24.46
C ASN A 788 -9.52 8.04 25.46
N LEU A 789 -10.39 8.91 24.97
CA LEU A 789 -11.29 9.77 25.76
C LEU A 789 -12.74 9.38 25.40
N LYS A 790 -13.43 8.65 26.29
CA LYS A 790 -14.76 8.10 25.98
C LYS A 790 -15.79 9.20 25.74
N ASN A 791 -15.74 10.24 26.56
CA ASN A 791 -16.42 11.51 26.33
C ASN A 791 -15.34 12.60 26.19
N TYR A 792 -15.58 13.61 25.35
CA TYR A 792 -14.73 14.78 25.26
C TYR A 792 -15.50 15.99 24.72
N ASP A 793 -15.43 17.12 25.42
CA ASP A 793 -15.89 18.44 24.97
C ASP A 793 -14.70 19.42 24.96
N SER A 794 -14.28 19.85 23.77
CA SER A 794 -13.09 20.69 23.60
C SER A 794 -13.19 22.10 24.20
N LYS A 795 -14.38 22.53 24.64
CA LYS A 795 -14.60 23.81 25.32
C LYS A 795 -14.69 23.69 26.84
N LYS A 796 -14.75 22.47 27.39
CA LYS A 796 -14.97 22.21 28.83
C LYS A 796 -13.91 21.31 29.46
N ASP A 797 -13.41 20.32 28.71
CA ASP A 797 -12.51 19.31 29.25
C ASP A 797 -11.04 19.74 29.16
N SER A 798 -10.36 19.78 30.30
CA SER A 798 -8.92 20.06 30.37
C SER A 798 -8.13 18.75 30.33
N VAL A 799 -7.44 18.52 29.21
CA VAL A 799 -6.64 17.32 28.93
C VAL A 799 -5.16 17.67 28.98
N TYR A 800 -4.35 16.79 29.56
CA TYR A 800 -2.90 16.91 29.61
C TYR A 800 -2.21 15.60 29.29
N LEU A 801 -1.08 15.68 28.56
CA LEU A 801 -0.04 14.65 28.53
C LEU A 801 1.21 15.21 29.20
N ILE A 802 1.60 14.61 30.33
CA ILE A 802 2.76 15.00 31.13
C ILE A 802 3.82 13.91 30.97
N PHE A 803 5.03 14.27 30.54
CA PHE A 803 6.17 13.38 30.39
C PHE A 803 7.18 13.67 31.51
N SER A 804 7.62 12.62 32.20
CA SER A 804 8.61 12.69 33.29
C SER A 804 9.68 11.60 33.18
N ASP A 805 10.80 11.79 33.86
CA ASP A 805 11.86 10.78 33.99
C ASP A 805 11.48 9.65 34.97
N SER A 806 12.43 8.76 35.27
CA SER A 806 12.25 7.68 36.25
C SER A 806 12.07 8.16 37.69
N ASN A 807 12.47 9.41 37.99
CA ASN A 807 12.40 10.05 39.30
C ASN A 807 11.18 10.99 39.41
N ASP A 808 10.29 10.91 38.42
CA ASP A 808 9.08 11.72 38.25
C ASP A 808 9.30 13.24 38.07
N LYS A 809 10.53 13.66 37.75
CA LYS A 809 10.83 15.04 37.34
C LYS A 809 10.18 15.30 35.97
N ILE A 810 9.31 16.31 35.91
CA ILE A 810 8.63 16.68 34.66
C ILE A 810 9.64 17.21 33.64
N ILE A 811 9.59 16.64 32.44
CA ILE A 811 10.42 17.00 31.28
C ILE A 811 9.65 17.95 30.37
N LYS A 812 8.38 17.63 30.08
CA LYS A 812 7.49 18.42 29.22
C LYS A 812 6.02 18.09 29.48
N THR A 813 5.15 19.08 29.35
CA THR A 813 3.69 18.94 29.46
C THR A 813 3.03 19.52 28.21
N PHE A 814 1.99 18.85 27.71
CA PHE A 814 1.16 19.33 26.61
C PHE A 814 -0.32 19.41 27.03
N SER A 815 -1.08 20.40 26.54
CA SER A 815 -2.49 20.58 26.90
C SER A 815 -3.31 21.24 25.79
N ASN A 816 -4.63 21.01 25.77
CA ASN A 816 -5.56 21.65 24.83
C ASN A 816 -5.87 23.13 25.13
N PHE A 817 -5.33 23.67 26.24
CA PHE A 817 -5.38 25.10 26.58
C PHE A 817 -3.99 25.77 26.63
N ASP A 818 -2.94 25.08 26.17
CA ASP A 818 -1.58 25.63 26.03
C ASP A 818 -1.31 25.98 24.56
N SER A 819 -0.85 27.20 24.27
CA SER A 819 -0.55 27.66 22.91
C SER A 819 0.86 27.32 22.43
N LYS A 820 1.81 27.07 23.34
CA LYS A 820 3.21 26.71 23.04
C LYS A 820 3.37 25.19 22.92
N ASN A 821 2.78 24.46 23.86
CA ASN A 821 2.79 22.99 23.95
C ASN A 821 1.36 22.45 23.78
N SER A 822 0.75 22.74 22.64
CA SER A 822 -0.64 22.37 22.37
C SER A 822 -0.85 20.84 22.25
N LEU A 823 -2.04 20.40 22.65
CA LEU A 823 -2.57 19.07 22.43
C LEU A 823 -3.95 19.21 21.77
N ASN A 824 -4.20 18.51 20.66
CA ASN A 824 -5.49 18.56 19.95
C ASN A 824 -6.21 17.21 20.06
N PRO A 825 -6.77 16.84 21.23
CA PRO A 825 -7.44 15.57 21.40
C PRO A 825 -8.88 15.62 20.84
N ASN A 826 -9.44 14.44 20.63
CA ASN A 826 -10.77 14.18 20.10
C ASN A 826 -11.51 13.18 21.00
N LYS A 827 -12.83 13.06 20.84
CA LYS A 827 -13.59 11.93 21.39
C LYS A 827 -13.10 10.63 20.73
N GLY A 828 -13.10 9.54 21.49
CA GLY A 828 -12.62 8.24 21.02
C GLY A 828 -11.09 8.13 21.10
N SER A 829 -10.50 7.46 20.13
CA SER A 829 -9.07 7.14 20.11
C SER A 829 -8.21 8.26 19.53
N ASN A 830 -7.06 8.49 20.17
CA ASN A 830 -6.12 9.55 19.89
C ASN A 830 -4.69 9.01 19.77
N LYS A 831 -3.89 9.67 18.93
CA LYS A 831 -2.44 9.49 18.80
C LYS A 831 -1.76 10.83 19.06
N PHE A 832 -0.69 10.83 19.84
CA PHE A 832 0.21 11.97 20.02
C PHE A 832 1.66 11.50 19.87
N VAL A 833 2.54 12.35 19.35
CA VAL A 833 3.97 12.04 19.22
C VAL A 833 4.79 13.07 19.98
N TRP A 834 5.40 12.66 21.09
CA TRP A 834 6.40 13.50 21.75
C TRP A 834 7.73 13.34 21.02
N ASN A 835 8.25 14.42 20.45
CA ASN A 835 9.54 14.51 19.75
C ASN A 835 10.79 14.29 20.63
N THR A 836 10.61 13.68 21.81
CA THR A 836 11.61 13.39 22.85
C THR A 836 12.46 14.58 23.31
N LYS A 837 12.05 15.82 23.06
CA LYS A 837 12.78 17.02 23.51
C LYS A 837 12.28 17.57 24.85
N HIS A 838 13.23 18.06 25.63
CA HIS A 838 13.01 18.97 26.76
C HIS A 838 12.33 20.28 26.30
N GLU A 839 11.90 21.09 27.26
CA GLU A 839 11.53 22.48 26.99
C GLU A 839 12.76 23.30 26.52
N GLY A 840 12.59 24.12 25.49
CA GLY A 840 13.61 25.09 25.05
C GLY A 840 13.43 26.46 25.74
N PRO A 841 14.41 27.36 25.65
CA PRO A 841 14.32 28.71 26.20
C PRO A 841 13.12 29.48 25.63
N GLU A 842 12.73 30.57 26.27
CA GLU A 842 11.94 31.57 25.58
C GLU A 842 12.65 32.07 24.32
N VAL A 843 11.91 32.21 23.22
CA VAL A 843 12.34 32.85 21.97
C VAL A 843 11.79 34.28 21.95
N LEU A 844 12.48 35.19 21.25
CA LEU A 844 12.01 36.57 21.04
C LEU A 844 11.05 36.63 19.84
N ASP A 845 10.04 37.49 19.92
CA ASP A 845 9.11 37.68 18.80
C ASP A 845 9.83 38.29 17.60
N GLY A 846 9.62 37.73 16.41
CA GLY A 846 10.33 38.09 15.18
C GLY A 846 11.80 37.64 15.11
N MET A 847 12.27 36.76 16.02
CA MET A 847 13.67 36.34 16.04
C MET A 847 14.07 35.55 14.78
N ILE A 848 15.15 36.00 14.13
CA ILE A 848 15.69 35.36 12.93
C ILE A 848 16.71 34.29 13.30
N PHE A 849 16.52 33.11 12.70
CA PHE A 849 17.33 31.91 12.88
C PHE A 849 18.16 31.63 11.61
N TRP A 850 19.44 31.36 11.80
CA TRP A 850 20.33 30.78 10.79
C TRP A 850 21.41 29.99 11.55
N SER A 851 21.52 28.69 11.27
CA SER A 851 22.43 27.75 11.94
C SER A 851 22.32 27.73 13.47
N VAL A 852 21.15 28.06 14.00
CA VAL A 852 20.88 28.24 15.44
C VAL A 852 19.72 27.35 15.87
N SER A 853 19.90 26.66 17.00
CA SER A 853 18.90 25.79 17.62
C SER A 853 18.59 26.23 19.04
N PHE A 854 17.36 26.73 19.25
CA PHE A 854 16.76 26.94 20.57
C PHE A 854 15.71 25.87 20.90
N SER A 855 15.84 24.68 20.32
CA SER A 855 15.07 23.53 20.77
C SER A 855 15.73 22.92 22.02
N GLY A 856 14.94 22.52 23.01
CA GLY A 856 15.45 21.74 24.15
C GLY A 856 16.16 20.46 23.69
N ALA A 857 17.10 19.97 24.50
CA ALA A 857 17.83 18.74 24.20
C ALA A 857 16.86 17.56 23.95
N LYS A 858 17.18 16.63 23.05
CA LYS A 858 16.52 15.31 23.07
C LYS A 858 16.93 14.59 24.34
N VAL A 859 16.03 13.90 25.03
CA VAL A 859 16.38 13.14 26.23
C VAL A 859 17.30 11.95 25.90
N SER A 860 18.08 11.48 26.87
CA SER A 860 18.97 10.31 26.72
C SER A 860 18.18 8.99 26.64
N PRO A 861 18.77 7.90 26.12
CA PRO A 861 18.23 6.55 26.29
C PRO A 861 17.98 6.24 27.78
N GLY A 862 16.85 5.61 28.10
CA GLY A 862 16.42 5.41 29.49
C GLY A 862 14.95 5.07 29.65
N LYS A 863 14.50 5.07 30.91
CA LYS A 863 13.11 4.79 31.31
C LYS A 863 12.38 6.08 31.68
N TYR A 864 11.18 6.23 31.17
CA TYR A 864 10.37 7.43 31.28
C TYR A 864 8.91 7.10 31.60
N ASN A 865 8.16 8.10 32.05
CA ASN A 865 6.75 8.00 32.39
C ASN A 865 5.93 8.99 31.57
N VAL A 866 4.72 8.57 31.16
CA VAL A 866 3.70 9.45 30.57
C VAL A 866 2.41 9.35 31.39
N LYS A 867 1.87 10.52 31.76
CA LYS A 867 0.65 10.68 32.54
C LYS A 867 -0.40 11.42 31.70
N LEU A 868 -1.51 10.74 31.43
CA LEU A 868 -2.73 11.32 30.86
C LEU A 868 -3.60 11.82 32.00
N LYS A 869 -4.00 13.10 31.94
CA LYS A 869 -4.95 13.71 32.87
C LYS A 869 -6.16 14.27 32.11
N LYS A 870 -7.37 14.01 32.58
CA LYS A 870 -8.61 14.68 32.14
C LYS A 870 -9.43 15.08 33.37
N ASN A 871 -9.71 16.37 33.56
CA ASN A 871 -10.59 16.88 34.63
C ASN A 871 -10.32 16.29 36.04
N GLY A 872 -9.05 16.01 36.37
CA GLY A 872 -8.64 15.40 37.64
C GLY A 872 -8.48 13.87 37.61
N LEU A 873 -9.12 13.15 36.67
CA LEU A 873 -8.81 11.74 36.42
C LEU A 873 -7.39 11.60 35.86
N ILE A 874 -6.62 10.62 36.33
CA ILE A 874 -5.23 10.37 35.91
C ILE A 874 -5.03 8.90 35.54
N LYS A 875 -4.27 8.66 34.46
CA LYS A 875 -3.66 7.36 34.13
C LYS A 875 -2.16 7.57 33.84
N SER A 876 -1.32 6.62 34.25
CA SER A 876 0.14 6.65 34.05
C SER A 876 0.59 5.38 33.35
N GLN A 877 1.60 5.49 32.49
CA GLN A 877 2.30 4.36 31.85
C GLN A 877 3.80 4.66 31.81
N SER A 878 4.63 3.63 31.97
CA SER A 878 6.08 3.72 31.75
C SER A 878 6.46 3.24 30.35
N PHE A 879 7.54 3.77 29.79
CA PHE A 879 8.08 3.39 28.48
C PHE A 879 9.60 3.49 28.43
N ASP A 880 10.20 2.79 27.48
CA ASP A 880 11.64 2.77 27.25
C ASP A 880 11.99 3.58 25.98
N ILE A 881 12.99 4.46 26.09
CA ILE A 881 13.70 5.02 24.93
C ILE A 881 15.05 4.29 24.82
N LEU A 882 15.27 3.62 23.70
CA LEU A 882 16.49 2.87 23.40
C LEU A 882 17.51 3.74 22.65
N ILE A 883 18.79 3.40 22.81
CA ILE A 883 19.86 3.93 21.95
C ILE A 883 19.68 3.45 20.51
N ASN A 884 20.04 4.27 19.53
CA ASN A 884 20.15 3.85 18.14
C ASN A 884 21.17 2.69 18.02
N PRO A 885 20.80 1.51 17.47
CA PRO A 885 21.75 0.42 17.22
C PRO A 885 22.93 0.81 16.32
N ASN A 886 22.79 1.89 15.55
CA ASN A 886 23.83 2.45 14.68
C ASN A 886 24.47 3.71 15.32
N SER A 887 24.49 3.83 16.65
CA SER A 887 25.19 4.89 17.38
C SER A 887 26.65 4.51 17.62
N GLU A 888 27.57 5.42 17.32
CA GLU A 888 28.97 5.33 17.76
C GLU A 888 29.18 5.86 19.19
N ALA A 889 28.29 6.74 19.66
CA ALA A 889 28.33 7.33 20.98
C ALA A 889 27.67 6.43 22.04
N THR A 890 28.18 6.48 23.29
CA THR A 890 27.65 5.78 24.46
C THR A 890 26.43 6.48 25.08
N ILE A 891 25.83 5.90 26.12
CA ILE A 891 24.71 6.55 26.84
C ILE A 891 25.24 7.74 27.66
N GLU A 892 26.45 7.63 28.19
CA GLU A 892 27.20 8.60 28.97
C GLU A 892 27.60 9.83 28.12
N ASP A 893 28.01 9.59 26.87
CA ASP A 893 28.23 10.64 25.87
C ASP A 893 26.94 11.42 25.60
N ILE A 894 25.83 10.71 25.39
CA ILE A 894 24.53 11.34 25.16
C ILE A 894 24.07 12.12 26.39
N GLN A 895 24.29 11.62 27.61
CA GLN A 895 24.01 12.38 28.84
C GLN A 895 24.86 13.67 28.93
N SER A 896 26.12 13.62 28.50
CA SER A 896 27.00 14.79 28.43
C SER A 896 26.48 15.82 27.42
N GLN A 897 26.07 15.38 26.23
CA GLN A 897 25.40 16.20 25.21
C GLN A 897 24.13 16.88 25.75
N VAL A 898 23.27 16.12 26.43
CA VAL A 898 22.01 16.62 26.98
C VAL A 898 22.24 17.67 28.07
N THR A 899 23.26 17.46 28.91
CA THR A 899 23.67 18.42 29.94
C THR A 899 24.17 19.71 29.30
N TYR A 900 25.07 19.62 28.33
CA TYR A 900 25.64 20.75 27.59
C TYR A 900 24.56 21.65 26.94
N VAL A 901 23.63 21.03 26.19
CA VAL A 901 22.54 21.75 25.49
C VAL A 901 21.56 22.38 26.48
N ASN A 902 21.28 21.72 27.61
CA ASN A 902 20.41 22.29 28.64
C ASN A 902 21.07 23.47 29.37
N LEU A 903 22.37 23.42 29.68
CA LEU A 903 23.12 24.55 30.25
C LEU A 903 23.09 25.79 29.33
N ILE A 904 23.28 25.60 28.01
CA ILE A 904 23.14 26.67 27.02
C ILE A 904 21.72 27.26 27.05
N ASN A 905 20.70 26.40 27.07
CA ASN A 905 19.31 26.83 27.06
C ASN A 905 18.94 27.63 28.34
N GLU A 906 19.48 27.27 29.51
CA GLU A 906 19.27 28.01 30.76
C GLU A 906 19.93 29.40 30.77
N VAL A 907 21.06 29.58 30.09
CA VAL A 907 21.71 30.88 29.88
C VAL A 907 20.92 31.74 28.89
N VAL A 908 20.53 31.16 27.75
CA VAL A 908 19.77 31.85 26.70
C VAL A 908 18.38 32.27 27.18
N ASP A 909 17.68 31.42 27.94
CA ASP A 909 16.36 31.72 28.49
C ASP A 909 16.38 32.97 29.39
N ARG A 910 17.35 33.04 30.31
CA ARG A 910 17.54 34.20 31.19
C ARG A 910 17.85 35.46 30.39
N ALA A 911 18.69 35.36 29.36
CA ALA A 911 19.02 36.47 28.48
C ALA A 911 17.81 36.97 27.67
N HIS A 912 17.02 36.08 27.07
CA HIS A 912 15.82 36.46 26.32
C HIS A 912 14.71 37.02 27.23
N LYS A 913 14.56 36.50 28.45
CA LYS A 913 13.68 37.10 29.47
C LYS A 913 14.14 38.49 29.91
N VAL A 914 15.46 38.74 30.00
CA VAL A 914 16.01 40.09 30.22
C VAL A 914 15.75 41.01 29.03
N ILE A 915 15.90 40.56 27.78
CA ILE A 915 15.55 41.36 26.59
C ILE A 915 14.05 41.73 26.58
N LYS A 916 13.14 40.79 26.89
CA LYS A 916 11.70 41.08 27.00
C LYS A 916 11.40 42.12 28.09
N LYS A 917 12.11 42.08 29.23
CA LYS A 917 12.05 43.13 30.26
C LYS A 917 12.59 44.47 29.77
N ILE A 918 13.75 44.48 29.10
CA ILE A 918 14.35 45.68 28.49
C ILE A 918 13.37 46.36 27.53
N ARG A 919 12.77 45.59 26.60
CA ARG A 919 11.78 46.11 25.65
C ARG A 919 10.58 46.75 26.37
N LYS A 920 10.01 46.07 27.38
CA LYS A 920 8.89 46.62 28.16
C LYS A 920 9.26 47.90 28.92
N ILE A 921 10.43 47.96 29.55
CA ILE A 921 10.92 49.16 30.26
C ILE A 921 11.15 50.31 29.27
N ASN A 922 11.81 50.04 28.13
CA ASN A 922 12.05 51.01 27.08
C ASN A 922 10.75 51.61 26.53
N SER A 923 9.69 50.80 26.35
CA SER A 923 8.36 51.30 25.97
C SER A 923 7.79 52.29 27.01
N SER A 924 7.81 51.96 28.30
CA SER A 924 7.30 52.87 29.35
C SER A 924 8.17 54.12 29.51
N LEU A 925 9.48 54.04 29.26
CA LEU A 925 10.36 55.22 29.23
C LEU A 925 10.10 56.11 28.01
N ILE A 926 9.77 55.55 26.85
CA ILE A 926 9.32 56.30 25.66
C ILE A 926 7.97 57.00 25.93
N GLU A 927 7.03 56.30 26.57
CA GLU A 927 5.72 56.83 26.95
C GLU A 927 5.85 57.99 27.95
N PHE A 928 6.70 57.83 28.98
CA PHE A 928 7.08 58.91 29.90
C PHE A 928 7.68 60.12 29.16
N GLU A 929 8.66 59.90 28.28
CA GLU A 929 9.32 60.97 27.53
C GLU A 929 8.35 61.76 26.65
N LYS A 930 7.34 61.09 26.08
CA LYS A 930 6.27 61.70 25.29
C LYS A 930 5.29 62.50 26.16
N ASN A 931 4.80 61.90 27.25
CA ASN A 931 3.77 62.52 28.11
C ASN A 931 4.26 63.81 28.79
N TYR A 932 5.57 63.97 28.96
CA TYR A 932 6.22 65.12 29.57
C TYR A 932 7.11 65.91 28.60
N GLU A 933 6.98 65.69 27.29
CA GLU A 933 7.79 66.38 26.27
C GLU A 933 7.62 67.90 26.34
N GLY A 934 8.73 68.63 26.14
CA GLY A 934 8.76 70.10 26.26
C GLY A 934 8.78 70.65 27.69
N SER A 935 8.53 69.85 28.74
CA SER A 935 8.61 70.32 30.13
C SER A 935 10.03 70.74 30.51
N LYS A 936 10.21 72.04 30.79
CA LYS A 936 11.46 72.58 31.35
C LYS A 936 11.74 72.03 32.74
N GLU A 937 10.69 71.83 33.54
CA GLU A 937 10.76 71.34 34.93
C GLU A 937 11.27 69.89 35.00
N TYR A 938 10.77 69.03 34.12
CA TYR A 938 11.09 67.58 34.13
C TYR A 938 12.24 67.21 33.18
N SER A 939 12.84 68.19 32.51
CA SER A 939 13.95 68.04 31.56
C SER A 939 15.11 67.17 32.08
N SER A 940 15.46 67.29 33.37
CA SER A 940 16.52 66.48 34.00
C SER A 940 16.15 65.00 34.15
N LEU A 941 14.87 64.67 34.37
CA LEU A 941 14.37 63.30 34.46
C LEU A 941 14.20 62.68 33.07
N ILE A 942 13.78 63.48 32.08
CA ILE A 942 13.74 63.11 30.66
C ILE A 942 15.15 62.75 30.15
N LEU A 943 16.19 63.49 30.55
CA LEU A 943 17.58 63.14 30.24
C LEU A 943 18.04 61.83 30.91
N LYS A 944 17.59 61.57 32.15
CA LYS A 944 17.84 60.27 32.82
C LYS A 944 17.14 59.12 32.13
N SER A 945 15.90 59.30 31.67
CA SER A 945 15.16 58.33 30.87
C SER A 945 15.91 57.95 29.59
N LYS A 946 16.36 58.95 28.81
CA LYS A 946 17.14 58.73 27.58
C LYS A 946 18.45 57.99 27.86
N LYS A 947 19.18 58.37 28.91
CA LYS A 947 20.40 57.67 29.35
C LYS A 947 20.14 56.21 29.76
N LEU A 948 19.06 55.95 30.51
CA LEU A 948 18.62 54.60 30.88
C LEU A 948 18.32 53.75 29.65
N ARG A 949 17.58 54.29 28.68
CA ARG A 949 17.28 53.61 27.41
C ARG A 949 18.56 53.26 26.64
N ASP A 950 19.54 54.17 26.57
CA ASP A 950 20.84 53.89 25.95
C ASP A 950 21.65 52.81 26.68
N GLN A 951 21.62 52.79 28.02
CA GLN A 951 22.26 51.73 28.82
C GLN A 951 21.61 50.36 28.55
N LEU A 952 20.27 50.29 28.54
CA LEU A 952 19.52 49.07 28.28
C LEU A 952 19.64 48.59 26.82
N LEU A 953 19.68 49.51 25.85
CA LEU A 953 19.84 49.19 24.43
C LEU A 953 21.23 48.64 24.10
N LYS A 954 22.28 49.05 24.82
CA LYS A 954 23.62 48.45 24.72
C LYS A 954 23.61 46.98 25.16
N ILE A 955 22.88 46.66 26.23
CA ILE A 955 22.70 45.28 26.71
C ILE A 955 21.92 44.44 25.69
N GLU A 956 20.80 44.95 25.16
CA GLU A 956 20.05 44.23 24.11
C GLU A 956 20.92 43.97 22.87
N LYS A 957 21.65 44.96 22.37
CA LYS A 957 22.56 44.84 21.20
C LYS A 957 23.81 43.97 21.44
N ALA A 958 24.15 43.68 22.70
CA ALA A 958 25.20 42.74 23.06
C ALA A 958 24.67 41.29 23.08
N LEU A 959 23.44 41.09 23.58
CA LEU A 959 22.80 39.78 23.67
C LEU A 959 22.21 39.31 22.32
N TYR A 960 21.49 40.19 21.60
CA TYR A 960 20.74 39.88 20.37
C TYR A 960 21.00 40.90 19.24
N GLN A 961 20.89 40.46 17.98
CA GLN A 961 21.05 41.32 16.81
C GLN A 961 19.73 42.01 16.44
N THR A 962 19.55 43.26 16.89
CA THR A 962 18.31 44.03 16.68
C THR A 962 18.13 44.59 15.26
N GLN A 963 19.09 44.41 14.35
CA GLN A 963 19.02 44.95 12.97
C GLN A 963 18.42 43.98 11.94
N ASN A 964 18.30 42.69 12.28
CA ASN A 964 17.82 41.67 11.34
C ASN A 964 16.31 41.80 11.08
N GLN A 965 15.92 41.77 9.80
CA GLN A 965 14.53 41.77 9.31
C GLN A 965 14.27 40.62 8.30
N SER A 966 15.33 40.09 7.68
CA SER A 966 15.32 38.97 6.73
C SER A 966 16.25 37.83 7.18
N SER A 967 16.00 36.61 6.70
CA SER A 967 16.74 35.39 7.10
C SER A 967 18.24 35.41 6.75
N GLN A 968 18.65 36.18 5.73
CA GLN A 968 20.05 36.33 5.32
C GLN A 968 20.74 37.57 5.89
N ASP A 969 20.03 38.44 6.64
CA ASP A 969 20.64 39.63 7.26
C ASP A 969 21.83 39.37 8.20
N PRO A 970 22.00 38.19 8.84
CA PRO A 970 23.23 37.89 9.56
C PRO A 970 24.52 37.87 8.72
N LEU A 971 24.44 37.95 7.37
CA LEU A 971 25.58 38.28 6.48
C LEU A 971 26.04 39.73 6.71
N ASN A 972 25.08 40.64 6.82
CA ASN A 972 25.27 42.09 6.93
C ASN A 972 25.53 42.49 8.39
N PHE A 973 24.87 41.84 9.33
CA PHE A 973 24.83 42.22 10.75
C PHE A 973 25.28 41.04 11.65
N PRO A 974 26.53 41.01 12.13
CA PRO A 974 27.09 39.86 12.84
C PRO A 974 26.25 39.39 14.05
N ILE A 975 26.09 38.08 14.18
CA ILE A 975 25.32 37.44 15.25
C ILE A 975 25.87 37.74 16.65
N LYS A 976 24.96 37.85 17.62
CA LYS A 976 25.23 38.22 19.01
C LYS A 976 25.19 37.02 19.96
N LEU A 977 25.44 37.25 21.25
CA LEU A 977 25.79 36.20 22.21
C LEU A 977 24.76 35.05 22.28
N THR A 978 23.46 35.32 22.31
CA THR A 978 22.46 34.24 22.41
C THR A 978 22.35 33.43 21.12
N ASN A 979 22.47 34.05 19.95
CA ASN A 979 22.61 33.35 18.67
C ASN A 979 23.91 32.51 18.62
N LYS A 980 25.04 33.01 19.14
CA LYS A 980 26.29 32.22 19.17
C LYS A 980 26.18 31.00 20.07
N LEU A 981 25.61 31.14 21.27
CA LEU A 981 25.32 30.00 22.15
C LEU A 981 24.34 29.01 21.48
N GLY A 982 23.28 29.50 20.84
CA GLY A 982 22.35 28.67 20.07
C GLY A 982 22.96 28.03 18.81
N HIS A 983 24.10 28.50 18.32
CA HIS A 983 24.84 27.85 17.24
C HIS A 983 25.56 26.59 17.74
N LEU A 984 26.18 26.65 18.92
CA LEU A 984 26.79 25.48 19.57
C LEU A 984 25.77 24.35 19.77
N ASN A 985 24.56 24.67 20.23
CA ASN A 985 23.43 23.72 20.25
C ASN A 985 23.18 23.06 18.89
N SER A 986 23.31 23.80 17.78
CA SER A 986 23.09 23.27 16.43
C SER A 986 24.22 22.37 15.95
N LEU A 987 25.47 22.62 16.37
CA LEU A 987 26.62 21.76 16.07
C LEU A 987 26.54 20.45 16.85
N VAL A 988 26.43 20.57 18.19
CA VAL A 988 26.48 19.45 19.13
C VAL A 988 25.26 18.51 19.02
N THR A 989 24.15 18.95 18.38
CA THR A 989 22.96 18.09 18.16
C THR A 989 22.78 17.55 16.74
N TYR A 990 23.81 17.60 15.88
CA TYR A 990 23.76 16.92 14.58
C TYR A 990 23.57 15.40 14.70
N ASN A 991 24.23 14.76 15.68
CA ASN A 991 24.06 13.35 16.00
C ASN A 991 24.14 13.16 17.53
N ASP A 992 24.48 11.96 18.02
CA ASP A 992 24.42 11.58 19.44
C ASP A 992 25.76 11.68 20.21
N PHE A 993 26.80 12.26 19.60
CA PHE A 993 28.13 12.51 20.20
C PHE A 993 28.13 13.50 21.37
N PRO A 994 29.14 13.45 22.28
CA PRO A 994 29.31 14.46 23.32
C PRO A 994 29.83 15.79 22.72
N PRO A 995 29.78 16.91 23.46
CA PRO A 995 30.46 18.14 23.05
C PRO A 995 31.99 17.91 22.97
N THR A 996 32.66 18.59 22.05
CA THR A 996 34.13 18.62 22.03
C THR A 996 34.67 19.54 23.13
N ASN A 997 35.97 19.42 23.44
CA ASN A 997 36.63 20.34 24.37
C ASN A 997 36.48 21.81 23.92
N GLN A 998 36.56 22.07 22.62
CA GLN A 998 36.39 23.41 22.04
C GLN A 998 34.94 23.91 22.12
N ASP A 999 33.94 23.02 21.99
CA ASP A 999 32.54 23.37 22.23
C ASP A 999 32.32 23.84 23.68
N GLU A 1000 33.00 23.22 24.65
CA GLU A 1000 32.91 23.59 26.07
C GLU A 1000 33.70 24.86 26.42
N GLU A 1001 34.92 25.02 25.90
CA GLU A 1001 35.71 26.27 26.01
C GLU A 1001 34.91 27.49 25.48
N VAL A 1002 34.32 27.37 24.28
CA VAL A 1002 33.52 28.44 23.67
C VAL A 1002 32.17 28.61 24.39
N ARG A 1003 31.56 27.54 24.94
CA ARG A 1003 30.36 27.66 25.78
C ARG A 1003 30.65 28.50 27.02
N ILE A 1004 31.75 28.24 27.72
CA ILE A 1004 32.15 28.97 28.93
C ILE A 1004 32.40 30.45 28.58
N GLU A 1005 33.23 30.73 27.58
CA GLU A 1005 33.58 32.09 27.15
C GLU A 1005 32.33 32.93 26.78
N LEU A 1006 31.39 32.34 26.05
CA LEU A 1006 30.14 33.00 25.67
C LEU A 1006 29.16 33.12 26.84
N THR A 1007 29.14 32.16 27.77
CA THR A 1007 28.31 32.19 28.98
C THR A 1007 28.72 33.36 29.87
N GLU A 1008 30.00 33.48 30.21
CA GLU A 1008 30.53 34.60 31.01
C GLU A 1008 30.20 35.97 30.39
N LYS A 1009 30.32 36.06 29.06
CA LYS A 1009 29.95 37.28 28.30
C LYS A 1009 28.45 37.59 28.37
N VAL A 1010 27.57 36.58 28.49
CA VAL A 1010 26.14 36.79 28.77
C VAL A 1010 25.92 37.19 30.22
N GLU A 1011 26.45 36.46 31.20
CA GLU A 1011 26.25 36.74 32.64
C GLU A 1011 26.62 38.19 32.97
N LYS A 1012 27.76 38.69 32.47
CA LYS A 1012 28.19 40.08 32.63
C LYS A 1012 27.14 41.10 32.13
N GLN A 1013 26.37 40.78 31.09
CA GLN A 1013 25.25 41.62 30.64
C GLN A 1013 24.03 41.51 31.57
N LEU A 1014 23.75 40.33 32.14
CA LEU A 1014 22.66 40.12 33.08
C LEU A 1014 22.94 40.82 34.44
N GLU A 1015 24.18 40.79 34.91
CA GLU A 1015 24.67 41.55 36.06
C GLU A 1015 24.59 43.07 35.83
N THR A 1016 25.01 43.54 34.65
CA THR A 1016 24.90 44.96 34.27
C THR A 1016 23.42 45.40 34.26
N PHE A 1017 22.53 44.57 33.70
CA PHE A 1017 21.08 44.80 33.75
C PHE A 1017 20.55 44.84 35.19
N LYS A 1018 20.94 43.88 36.04
CA LYS A 1018 20.55 43.83 37.46
C LYS A 1018 20.96 45.11 38.19
N SER A 1019 22.20 45.56 38.01
CA SER A 1019 22.70 46.81 38.62
C SER A 1019 21.91 48.04 38.18
N ILE A 1020 21.55 48.14 36.89
CA ILE A 1020 20.68 49.21 36.37
C ILE A 1020 19.28 49.14 37.00
N MET A 1021 18.72 47.94 37.19
CA MET A 1021 17.41 47.77 37.83
C MET A 1021 17.43 48.17 39.32
N GLU A 1022 18.45 47.75 40.06
CA GLU A 1022 18.54 47.96 41.52
C GLU A 1022 18.95 49.40 41.89
N ASN A 1023 19.75 50.06 41.05
CA ASN A 1023 20.27 51.41 41.30
C ASN A 1023 19.58 52.48 40.44
N ASP A 1024 19.78 52.47 39.12
CA ASP A 1024 19.39 53.57 38.23
C ASP A 1024 17.87 53.66 38.04
N ILE A 1025 17.19 52.54 37.76
CA ILE A 1025 15.73 52.47 37.58
C ILE A 1025 14.99 52.74 38.90
N LYS A 1026 15.49 52.19 40.01
CA LYS A 1026 14.95 52.48 41.34
C LYS A 1026 15.00 53.98 41.63
N LYS A 1027 16.17 54.60 41.46
CA LYS A 1027 16.36 56.05 41.66
C LYS A 1027 15.49 56.88 40.71
N PHE A 1028 15.33 56.46 39.46
CA PHE A 1028 14.41 57.11 38.52
C PHE A 1028 12.96 57.08 39.03
N ASN A 1029 12.49 55.94 39.53
CA ASN A 1029 11.14 55.82 40.11
C ASN A 1029 10.99 56.65 41.40
N ASP A 1030 12.01 56.67 42.27
CA ASP A 1030 12.01 57.49 43.50
C ASP A 1030 11.93 58.99 43.16
N GLU A 1031 12.67 59.46 42.15
CA GLU A 1031 12.62 60.84 41.65
C GLU A 1031 11.29 61.18 40.95
N PHE A 1032 10.77 60.29 40.10
CA PHE A 1032 9.46 60.43 39.45
C PHE A 1032 8.33 60.58 40.48
N THR A 1033 8.33 59.71 41.50
CA THR A 1033 7.34 59.73 42.59
C THR A 1033 7.46 61.01 43.43
N LYS A 1034 8.69 61.47 43.71
CA LYS A 1034 8.93 62.70 44.47
C LYS A 1034 8.41 63.95 43.74
N LEU A 1035 8.42 63.96 42.42
CA LEU A 1035 7.85 65.03 41.59
C LEU A 1035 6.31 64.96 41.46
N LYS A 1036 5.65 63.95 42.04
CA LYS A 1036 4.19 63.73 41.98
C LYS A 1036 3.64 63.66 40.55
N LEU A 1037 4.40 63.07 39.63
CA LEU A 1037 4.02 62.95 38.23
C LEU A 1037 2.92 61.89 38.05
N ASP A 1038 1.95 62.19 37.19
CA ASP A 1038 0.89 61.27 36.83
C ASP A 1038 1.44 60.06 36.04
N TYR A 1039 1.00 58.86 36.44
CA TYR A 1039 1.41 57.60 35.80
C TYR A 1039 0.91 57.46 34.37
N ILE A 1040 -0.27 58.02 34.08
CA ILE A 1040 -0.87 58.11 32.75
C ILE A 1040 -1.42 59.53 32.62
N LYS A 1041 -0.95 60.27 31.63
CA LYS A 1041 -1.48 61.59 31.29
C LYS A 1041 -2.56 61.40 30.24
N ILE A 1042 -3.78 61.87 30.56
CA ILE A 1042 -4.89 61.97 29.62
C ILE A 1042 -5.10 63.46 29.39
N ASP A 1043 -5.05 63.90 28.14
CA ASP A 1043 -5.31 65.28 27.73
C ASP A 1043 -6.83 65.56 27.65
#